data_AF-A0A8H3XHM7-F1
#
_entry.id   AF-A0A8H3XHM7-F1
#
_cell.length_a   1.000
_cell.length_b   1.000
_cell.length_c   1.000
_cell.angle_alpha   90.00
_cell.angle_beta   90.00
_cell.angle_gamma   90.00
#
_symmetry.space_group_name_H-M   'P 1'
#
loop_
_entity.id
_entity.type
_entity.pdbx_description
1 polymer ?
#
loop_
_entity_poly.entity_id
_entity_poly.type
_entity_poly.pdbx_seq_one_letter_code
_entity_poly.pdbx_strand_id
1 'polypeptide(L)'
;MSFSKEKSEKLLGELISDKRVIFHDYNEFTNVEKTNEGGFGTILKAEWKTYGLPVAFKSLKVNSNSNEFINEFVNELQLLRTVSLHPNITFLYGITKDPFDNHILILQFANEGNLREYLKKNFDCLEWTDKYRIAKEITQGLLFLHNNNIIHRDLHSKNILVHDRKMMIADFGLSQTISDMHTTTTNIPGMPAYIDPQWFKNNSYKLDKKSDIYSFGVILWEISSGKPPFQSFTSREAIVIYVFKGQREVPVKGTPHQYSDLYTRCWDEDPDKRPNARSILDTLNKFSPETVNNKIITKNLLNVQLEKFISQQLINYINYNEFTHITEINERNPYKFEWKHFKLTVFLKKLNIGTNVDIQDLAKQLNLIQRASFHPNIVHFYGVTKDSGHLISVLQFANNRTLQEYLNENFNKLQWVDKFHIANEIAWGLAFLHNLNIIHKDLHSKNILIHEKRDEKRAMITGLFKHVIKTPVSNSMADRMTEYIDPQCFKDYTYQRSKASDIYSLGVILWEITSGRKPFYLLKSKEEIAIHIFKGNRERPIKGSPPQYVNLYTSCWDDDPGKRPEIKTIIKILNQLYPRNIHEGNEKPLNKLINKAINDQHINFFNHVEFSGNRLDGYYYEILQFAGKITLRNYLSHNFSKLNWNEKLHMAKEIAEGLEFLHKNNINHCDLHNENILAHEKKMIITGFSLSKQKKMQAYTEPQCFKNPLYKLDNKSDIYSLGIIFWEISSGRPPFDSKYGIPKRILKREKETIIKEVPSQYIELYTKCWDTEPKNRPEIESVLNTLTNIHLT
;
A
#
# COMPACT_ATOMS: atom_id res chain seq x y z
N MET A 1 3.06 -26.03 12.60
CA MET A 1 3.60 -26.45 11.28
C MET A 1 4.36 -25.26 10.72
N SER A 2 5.67 -25.34 10.51
CA SER A 2 6.39 -24.30 9.80
C SER A 2 5.89 -24.26 8.36
N PHE A 3 5.52 -23.07 7.87
CA PHE A 3 5.26 -22.90 6.45
C PHE A 3 6.58 -23.10 5.70
N SER A 4 6.57 -23.78 4.56
CA SER A 4 7.73 -23.75 3.66
C SER A 4 7.93 -22.31 3.19
N LYS A 5 9.18 -21.88 3.01
CA LYS A 5 9.51 -20.53 2.52
C LYS A 5 8.71 -20.15 1.27
N GLU A 6 8.59 -21.08 0.33
CA GLU A 6 7.82 -20.95 -0.90
C GLU A 6 6.33 -20.66 -0.65
N LYS A 7 5.73 -21.28 0.37
CA LYS A 7 4.32 -21.04 0.74
C LYS A 7 4.12 -19.66 1.37
N SER A 8 5.07 -19.19 2.18
CA SER A 8 4.99 -17.87 2.80
C SER A 8 5.31 -16.73 1.83
N GLU A 9 6.25 -16.94 0.90
CA GLU A 9 6.50 -16.02 -0.22
C GLU A 9 5.30 -15.95 -1.15
N LYS A 10 4.69 -17.10 -1.48
CA LYS A 10 3.44 -17.15 -2.25
C LYS A 10 2.32 -16.41 -1.54
N LEU A 11 2.14 -16.64 -0.23
CA LEU A 11 1.13 -15.95 0.57
C LEU A 11 1.38 -14.44 0.61
N LEU A 12 2.62 -14.00 0.77
CA LEU A 12 2.98 -12.59 0.72
C LEU A 12 2.69 -11.98 -0.66
N GLY A 13 3.00 -12.72 -1.73
CA GLY A 13 2.65 -12.37 -3.10
C GLY A 13 1.15 -12.23 -3.32
N GLU A 14 0.35 -13.18 -2.83
CA GLU A 14 -1.12 -13.15 -2.86
C GLU A 14 -1.69 -11.96 -2.06
N LEU A 15 -1.11 -11.67 -0.89
CA LEU A 15 -1.51 -10.53 -0.07
C LEU A 15 -1.23 -9.19 -0.77
N ILE A 16 -0.15 -9.10 -1.54
CA ILE A 16 0.17 -7.90 -2.34
C ILE A 16 -0.72 -7.83 -3.58
N SER A 17 -0.88 -8.94 -4.33
CA SER A 17 -1.68 -8.98 -5.57
C SER A 17 -3.15 -8.64 -5.35
N ASP A 18 -3.70 -9.11 -4.22
CA ASP A 18 -5.08 -8.84 -3.85
C ASP A 18 -5.28 -7.45 -3.22
N LYS A 19 -4.24 -6.62 -3.18
CA LYS A 19 -4.21 -5.31 -2.50
C LYS A 19 -4.62 -5.38 -1.03
N ARG A 20 -4.36 -6.54 -0.40
CA ARG A 20 -4.64 -6.81 1.02
C ARG A 20 -3.55 -6.21 1.92
N VAL A 21 -2.36 -5.96 1.37
CA VAL A 21 -1.24 -5.21 1.96
C VAL A 21 -0.75 -4.18 0.95
N ILE A 22 -0.47 -2.97 1.41
CA ILE A 22 0.08 -1.91 0.56
C ILE A 22 1.60 -2.07 0.47
N PHE A 23 2.12 -2.18 -0.74
CA PHE A 23 3.55 -2.18 -1.03
C PHE A 23 3.95 -0.77 -1.51
N HIS A 24 4.97 -0.18 -0.89
CA HIS A 24 5.50 1.14 -1.22
C HIS A 24 6.90 1.01 -1.81
N ASP A 25 7.22 1.85 -2.80
CA ASP A 25 8.58 1.88 -3.36
C ASP A 25 9.54 2.43 -2.29
N TYR A 26 10.66 1.74 -2.07
CA TYR A 26 11.68 2.16 -1.10
C TYR A 26 12.23 3.56 -1.40
N ASN A 27 12.22 3.96 -2.68
CA ASN A 27 12.63 5.28 -3.12
C ASN A 27 11.66 6.39 -2.72
N GLU A 28 10.44 6.07 -2.24
CA GLU A 28 9.56 7.05 -1.59
C GLU A 28 10.12 7.53 -0.24
N PHE A 29 11.14 6.86 0.30
CA PHE A 29 11.73 7.15 1.58
C PHE A 29 13.15 7.70 1.43
N THR A 30 13.53 8.59 2.35
CA THR A 30 14.85 9.24 2.43
C THR A 30 15.34 9.29 3.86
N ASN A 31 16.58 9.75 4.06
CA ASN A 31 17.14 10.00 5.38
C ASN A 31 17.02 8.75 6.27
N VAL A 32 17.36 7.60 5.69
CA VAL A 32 17.29 6.31 6.36
C VAL A 32 18.45 6.22 7.35
N GLU A 33 18.14 6.41 8.62
CA GLU A 33 19.11 6.49 9.71
C GLU A 33 18.85 5.39 10.72
N LYS A 34 19.94 4.81 11.25
CA LYS A 34 19.83 3.75 12.25
C LYS A 34 19.48 4.34 13.61
N THR A 35 18.37 3.90 14.20
CA THR A 35 17.93 4.43 15.49
C THR A 35 18.34 3.57 16.67
N ASN A 36 18.21 2.23 16.57
CA ASN A 36 18.57 1.31 17.65
C ASN A 36 18.73 -0.13 17.11
N GLU A 37 19.63 -0.92 17.72
CA GLU A 37 19.69 -2.37 17.52
C GLU A 37 18.98 -3.09 18.68
N GLY A 38 17.94 -3.88 18.37
CA GLY A 38 17.24 -4.74 19.32
C GLY A 38 17.61 -6.22 19.15
N GLY A 39 17.08 -7.09 20.02
CA GLY A 39 17.23 -8.54 19.91
C GLY A 39 16.55 -9.16 18.69
N PHE A 40 15.50 -8.50 18.16
CA PHE A 40 14.57 -9.06 17.18
C PHE A 40 14.63 -8.44 15.77
N GLY A 41 15.53 -7.47 15.54
CA GLY A 41 15.57 -6.78 14.25
C GLY A 41 16.42 -5.51 14.26
N THR A 42 16.58 -4.92 13.09
CA THR A 42 17.14 -3.57 12.92
C THR A 42 15.98 -2.60 12.72
N ILE A 43 15.90 -1.56 13.57
CA ILE A 43 14.96 -0.45 13.39
C ILE A 43 15.70 0.74 12.80
N LEU A 44 15.26 1.20 11.64
CA LEU A 44 15.75 2.41 10.98
C LEU A 44 14.63 3.46 10.99
N LYS A 45 14.97 4.72 11.20
CA LYS A 45 14.07 5.84 10.92
C LYS A 45 14.23 6.23 9.47
N ALA A 46 13.13 6.50 8.78
CA ALA A 46 13.14 7.07 7.44
C ALA A 46 12.13 8.21 7.33
N GLU A 47 12.25 9.04 6.31
CA GLU A 47 11.31 10.11 5.99
C GLU A 47 10.59 9.80 4.68
N TRP A 48 9.26 9.74 4.73
CA TRP A 48 8.43 9.53 3.55
C TRP A 48 8.30 10.85 2.77
N LYS A 49 8.98 10.92 1.62
CA LYS A 49 9.16 12.13 0.79
C LYS A 49 7.83 12.82 0.46
N THR A 50 6.86 12.03 0.04
CA THR A 50 5.55 12.52 -0.42
C THR A 50 4.80 13.28 0.66
N TYR A 51 5.00 12.90 1.93
CA TYR A 51 4.22 13.42 3.06
C TYR A 51 5.05 14.22 4.07
N GLY A 52 6.39 14.24 3.94
CA GLY A 52 7.28 14.77 4.97
C GLY A 52 7.10 14.05 6.32
N LEU A 53 6.76 12.76 6.29
CA LEU A 53 6.33 12.01 7.47
C LEU A 53 7.45 11.06 7.95
N PRO A 54 7.90 11.14 9.22
CA PRO A 54 8.82 10.15 9.76
C PRO A 54 8.15 8.79 9.96
N VAL A 55 8.83 7.73 9.49
CA VAL A 55 8.40 6.33 9.61
C VAL A 55 9.51 5.49 10.23
N ALA A 56 9.15 4.35 10.81
CA ALA A 56 10.07 3.35 11.31
C ALA A 56 10.08 2.14 10.36
N PHE A 57 11.25 1.81 9.84
CA PHE A 57 11.52 0.60 9.10
C PHE A 57 11.95 -0.49 10.07
N LYS A 58 11.21 -1.60 10.08
CA LYS A 58 11.59 -2.81 10.81
C LYS A 58 11.96 -3.90 9.83
N SER A 59 13.21 -4.35 9.88
CA SER A 59 13.68 -5.59 9.26
C SER A 59 14.02 -6.60 10.35
N LEU A 60 13.68 -7.88 10.13
CA LEU A 60 14.14 -8.96 11.00
C LEU A 60 15.65 -9.19 10.76
N LYS A 61 16.40 -9.75 11.72
CA LYS A 61 17.85 -9.96 11.58
C LYS A 61 18.17 -11.17 10.69
N VAL A 62 19.18 -11.06 9.82
CA VAL A 62 19.64 -12.07 8.84
C VAL A 62 20.48 -13.22 9.46
N ASN A 63 20.41 -13.42 10.77
CA ASN A 63 21.30 -14.37 11.48
C ASN A 63 20.58 -15.65 11.92
N SER A 64 20.11 -16.45 10.96
CA SER A 64 19.88 -17.92 11.02
C SER A 64 18.91 -18.34 9.90
N ASN A 65 18.99 -19.61 9.47
CA ASN A 65 18.23 -20.26 8.39
C ASN A 65 17.10 -19.44 7.72
N SER A 66 17.28 -19.13 6.43
CA SER A 66 16.41 -18.25 5.62
C SER A 66 14.92 -18.62 5.54
N ASN A 67 14.51 -19.81 5.99
CA ASN A 67 13.14 -20.29 5.95
C ASN A 67 12.29 -19.85 7.17
N GLU A 68 12.89 -19.69 8.36
CA GLU A 68 12.15 -19.26 9.56
C GLU A 68 11.85 -17.75 9.54
N PHE A 69 12.78 -16.98 8.98
CA PHE A 69 12.70 -15.52 8.84
C PHE A 69 11.44 -15.01 8.11
N ILE A 70 11.14 -15.55 6.92
CA ILE A 70 9.97 -15.10 6.13
C ILE A 70 8.66 -15.45 6.86
N ASN A 71 8.63 -16.59 7.57
CA ASN A 71 7.45 -16.99 8.32
C ASN A 71 7.17 -16.04 9.48
N GLU A 72 8.19 -15.64 10.22
CA GLU A 72 8.09 -14.66 11.31
C GLU A 72 7.63 -13.30 10.77
N PHE A 73 8.21 -12.83 9.65
CA PHE A 73 7.80 -11.59 9.00
C PHE A 73 6.32 -11.60 8.57
N VAL A 74 5.90 -12.67 7.87
CA VAL A 74 4.52 -12.80 7.38
C VAL A 74 3.54 -12.92 8.54
N ASN A 75 3.91 -13.64 9.61
CA ASN A 75 3.10 -13.74 10.82
C ASN A 75 2.93 -12.35 11.48
N GLU A 76 4.02 -11.63 11.72
CA GLU A 76 3.97 -10.28 12.29
C GLU A 76 3.14 -9.34 11.42
N LEU A 77 3.33 -9.37 10.09
CA LEU A 77 2.52 -8.61 9.13
C LEU A 77 1.03 -8.93 9.25
N GLN A 78 0.65 -10.20 9.33
CA GLN A 78 -0.75 -10.61 9.45
C GLN A 78 -1.39 -10.16 10.77
N LEU A 79 -0.65 -10.28 11.87
CA LEU A 79 -1.10 -9.80 13.18
C LEU A 79 -1.30 -8.29 13.14
N LEU A 80 -0.28 -7.53 12.72
CA LEU A 80 -0.34 -6.07 12.63
C LEU A 80 -1.49 -5.60 11.73
N ARG A 81 -1.71 -6.22 10.57
CA ARG A 81 -2.88 -5.87 9.72
C ARG A 81 -4.22 -6.00 10.42
N THR A 82 -4.32 -6.92 11.38
CA THR A 82 -5.55 -7.15 12.14
C THR A 82 -5.73 -6.12 13.24
N VAL A 83 -4.64 -5.64 13.84
CA VAL A 83 -4.70 -4.85 15.08
C VAL A 83 -4.12 -3.44 15.03
N SER A 84 -3.36 -3.07 14.00
CA SER A 84 -2.60 -1.81 13.93
C SER A 84 -3.45 -0.55 13.85
N LEU A 85 -4.76 -0.69 13.62
CA LEU A 85 -5.72 0.42 13.68
C LEU A 85 -6.09 0.77 15.12
N HIS A 86 -5.84 -0.14 16.07
CA HIS A 86 -5.95 0.21 17.48
C HIS A 86 -4.79 1.13 17.83
N PRO A 87 -5.04 2.17 18.60
CA PRO A 87 -4.10 3.26 18.80
C PRO A 87 -3.04 3.09 19.85
N ASN A 88 -3.29 2.19 20.79
CA ASN A 88 -2.33 1.76 21.78
C ASN A 88 -1.61 0.54 21.22
N ILE A 89 -1.53 0.45 19.89
CA ILE A 89 -0.78 -0.51 19.10
C ILE A 89 -0.07 0.29 18.00
N THR A 90 1.16 -0.09 17.64
CA THR A 90 1.91 0.57 16.57
C THR A 90 1.18 0.46 15.23
N PHE A 91 1.08 1.58 14.50
CA PHE A 91 0.41 1.61 13.21
C PHE A 91 1.30 1.05 12.09
N LEU A 92 0.70 0.28 11.17
CA LEU A 92 1.33 -0.29 9.98
C LEU A 92 0.89 0.48 8.73
N TYR A 93 1.81 1.15 8.06
CA TYR A 93 1.57 1.84 6.79
C TYR A 93 1.62 0.92 5.57
N GLY A 94 2.32 -0.20 5.69
CA GLY A 94 2.51 -1.17 4.61
C GLY A 94 3.87 -1.84 4.70
N ILE A 95 4.35 -2.32 3.56
CA ILE A 95 5.66 -2.96 3.43
C ILE A 95 6.45 -2.33 2.30
N THR A 96 7.76 -2.47 2.34
CA THR A 96 8.68 -2.14 1.25
C THR A 96 9.80 -3.17 1.17
N LYS A 97 10.69 -3.03 0.20
CA LYS A 97 11.90 -3.84 0.06
C LYS A 97 13.11 -2.94 -0.07
N ASP A 98 14.14 -3.18 0.73
CA ASP A 98 15.40 -2.46 0.55
C ASP A 98 16.11 -2.85 -0.75
N PRO A 99 17.18 -2.14 -1.16
CA PRO A 99 17.96 -2.46 -2.35
C PRO A 99 18.62 -3.85 -2.34
N PHE A 100 18.59 -4.57 -1.22
CA PHE A 100 19.13 -5.92 -1.05
C PHE A 100 18.03 -7.00 -1.02
N ASP A 101 16.81 -6.63 -1.42
CA ASP A 101 15.62 -7.49 -1.48
C ASP A 101 15.10 -7.98 -0.11
N ASN A 102 15.47 -7.30 0.98
CA ASN A 102 14.93 -7.59 2.31
C ASN A 102 13.56 -6.94 2.49
N HIS A 103 12.58 -7.72 2.92
CA HIS A 103 11.26 -7.19 3.27
C HIS A 103 11.32 -6.35 4.55
N ILE A 104 10.66 -5.19 4.49
CA ILE A 104 10.63 -4.20 5.57
C ILE A 104 9.18 -3.85 5.89
N LEU A 105 8.84 -3.85 7.18
CA LEU A 105 7.59 -3.25 7.67
C LEU A 105 7.76 -1.75 7.78
N ILE A 106 6.81 -0.98 7.26
CA ILE A 106 6.75 0.48 7.40
C ILE A 106 5.78 0.79 8.53
N LEU A 107 6.30 1.21 9.68
CA LEU A 107 5.57 1.43 10.91
C LEU A 107 5.56 2.91 11.30
N GLN A 108 4.67 3.29 12.21
CA GLN A 108 4.68 4.61 12.84
C GLN A 108 5.95 4.83 13.64
N PHE A 109 6.61 5.97 13.39
CA PHE A 109 7.75 6.40 14.17
C PHE A 109 7.31 7.02 15.50
N ALA A 110 7.85 6.51 16.60
CA ALA A 110 7.59 7.00 17.96
C ALA A 110 8.61 8.09 18.32
N ASN A 111 8.15 9.34 18.42
CA ASN A 111 9.02 10.51 18.58
C ASN A 111 9.61 10.67 19.99
N GLU A 112 9.08 9.95 20.98
CA GLU A 112 9.55 9.96 22.38
C GLU A 112 10.19 8.63 22.80
N GLY A 113 10.51 7.76 21.84
CA GLY A 113 11.20 6.49 22.08
C GLY A 113 10.30 5.43 22.71
N ASN A 114 10.87 4.58 23.57
CA ASN A 114 10.13 3.55 24.31
C ASN A 114 9.86 3.98 25.77
N LEU A 115 8.92 3.31 26.44
CA LEU A 115 8.46 3.65 27.79
C LEU A 115 9.60 3.64 28.80
N ARG A 116 10.59 2.74 28.68
CA ARG A 116 11.74 2.71 29.59
C ARG A 116 12.59 3.98 29.47
N GLU A 117 12.90 4.41 28.24
CA GLU A 117 13.62 5.66 27.99
C GLU A 117 12.80 6.88 28.41
N TYR A 118 11.50 6.85 28.13
CA TYR A 118 10.56 7.90 28.51
C TYR A 118 10.49 8.08 30.03
N LEU A 119 10.36 7.00 30.80
CA LEU A 119 10.38 7.03 32.25
C LEU A 119 11.73 7.56 32.74
N LYS A 120 12.86 7.02 32.26
CA LYS A 120 14.19 7.49 32.65
C LYS A 120 14.37 9.01 32.47
N LYS A 121 13.78 9.58 31.41
CA LYS A 121 13.89 11.01 31.09
C LYS A 121 12.91 11.90 31.85
N ASN A 122 11.68 11.43 32.08
CA ASN A 122 10.57 12.29 32.51
C ASN A 122 10.02 11.95 33.90
N PHE A 123 10.52 10.90 34.57
CA PHE A 123 9.90 10.36 35.79
C PHE A 123 9.66 11.40 36.89
N ASP A 124 10.62 12.31 37.12
CA ASP A 124 10.52 13.34 38.16
C ASP A 124 9.38 14.35 37.89
N CYS A 125 8.90 14.43 36.65
CA CYS A 125 7.79 15.29 36.23
C CYS A 125 6.45 14.54 36.14
N LEU A 126 6.42 13.22 36.39
CA LEU A 126 5.21 12.41 36.26
C LEU A 126 4.45 12.33 37.58
N GLU A 127 3.29 12.97 37.61
CA GLU A 127 2.34 12.84 38.71
C GLU A 127 1.59 11.50 38.64
N TRP A 128 0.93 11.12 39.74
CA TRP A 128 0.14 9.88 39.77
C TRP A 128 -0.96 9.85 38.72
N THR A 129 -1.54 11.00 38.38
CA THR A 129 -2.50 11.13 37.27
C THR A 129 -1.90 10.72 35.93
N ASP A 130 -0.64 11.07 35.66
CA ASP A 130 0.06 10.65 34.45
C ASP A 130 0.38 9.15 34.48
N LYS A 131 0.82 8.64 35.63
CA LYS A 131 1.12 7.20 35.81
C LYS A 131 -0.12 6.33 35.59
N TYR A 132 -1.28 6.76 36.10
CA TYR A 132 -2.56 6.08 35.85
C TYR A 132 -2.96 6.12 34.37
N ARG A 133 -2.77 7.27 33.70
CA ARG A 133 -3.03 7.42 32.27
C ARG A 133 -2.15 6.47 31.44
N ILE A 134 -0.84 6.44 31.71
CA ILE A 134 0.12 5.53 31.06
C ILE A 134 -0.32 4.07 31.24
N ALA A 135 -0.61 3.65 32.47
CA ALA A 135 -1.07 2.30 32.77
C ALA A 135 -2.38 1.96 32.02
N LYS A 136 -3.32 2.90 31.97
CA LYS A 136 -4.61 2.74 31.30
C LYS A 136 -4.45 2.56 29.79
N GLU A 137 -3.64 3.38 29.14
CA GLU A 137 -3.37 3.32 27.70
C GLU A 137 -2.75 1.97 27.30
N ILE A 138 -1.76 1.49 28.06
CA ILE A 138 -1.17 0.17 27.81
C ILE A 138 -2.20 -0.95 28.03
N THR A 139 -3.00 -0.85 29.09
CA THR A 139 -4.07 -1.83 29.38
C THR A 139 -5.13 -1.87 28.25
N GLN A 140 -5.46 -0.73 27.65
CA GLN A 140 -6.40 -0.66 26.52
C GLN A 140 -5.86 -1.40 25.30
N GLY A 141 -4.58 -1.19 24.95
CA GLY A 141 -3.92 -1.97 23.90
C GLY A 141 -3.92 -3.47 24.19
N LEU A 142 -3.57 -3.85 25.43
CA LEU A 142 -3.49 -5.25 25.83
C LEU A 142 -4.87 -5.94 25.81
N LEU A 143 -5.91 -5.25 26.31
CA LEU A 143 -7.29 -5.73 26.26
C LEU A 143 -7.74 -5.96 24.81
N PHE A 144 -7.38 -5.06 23.90
CA PHE A 144 -7.72 -5.20 22.48
C PHE A 144 -7.04 -6.43 21.86
N LEU A 145 -5.75 -6.67 22.15
CA LEU A 145 -5.05 -7.88 21.71
C LEU A 145 -5.73 -9.15 22.25
N HIS A 146 -6.01 -9.18 23.54
CA HIS A 146 -6.63 -10.33 24.19
C HIS A 146 -8.04 -10.61 23.68
N ASN A 147 -8.83 -9.60 23.34
CA ASN A 147 -10.15 -9.76 22.72
C ASN A 147 -10.07 -10.30 21.29
N ASN A 148 -8.99 -10.00 20.56
CA ASN A 148 -8.71 -10.57 19.24
C ASN A 148 -7.98 -11.93 19.32
N ASN A 149 -7.90 -12.54 20.51
CA ASN A 149 -7.22 -13.81 20.75
C ASN A 149 -5.73 -13.81 20.33
N ILE A 150 -5.09 -12.65 20.46
CA ILE A 150 -3.66 -12.47 20.23
C ILE A 150 -2.96 -12.38 21.59
N ILE A 151 -1.91 -13.16 21.77
CA ILE A 151 -1.03 -13.16 22.94
C ILE A 151 0.29 -12.53 22.51
N HIS A 152 0.77 -11.51 23.24
CA HIS A 152 1.95 -10.76 22.86
C HIS A 152 3.24 -11.55 23.06
N ARG A 153 3.35 -12.27 24.19
CA ARG A 153 4.46 -13.16 24.61
C ARG A 153 5.81 -12.49 24.90
N ASP A 154 6.02 -11.26 24.43
CA ASP A 154 7.22 -10.45 24.73
C ASP A 154 6.86 -9.01 25.17
N LEU A 155 5.86 -8.90 26.05
CA LEU A 155 5.40 -7.60 26.52
C LEU A 155 6.39 -7.05 27.57
N HIS A 156 7.06 -5.95 27.25
CA HIS A 156 7.96 -5.27 28.20
C HIS A 156 8.07 -3.78 27.88
N SER A 157 8.60 -2.96 28.79
CA SER A 157 8.65 -1.49 28.61
C SER A 157 9.45 -1.00 27.39
N LYS A 158 10.38 -1.80 26.84
CA LYS A 158 11.04 -1.45 25.55
C LYS A 158 10.16 -1.68 24.31
N ASN A 159 9.08 -2.46 24.44
CA ASN A 159 8.08 -2.76 23.40
C ASN A 159 6.80 -1.92 23.59
N ILE A 160 6.81 -0.97 24.54
CA ILE A 160 5.81 0.09 24.64
C ILE A 160 6.44 1.35 24.06
N LEU A 161 6.00 1.77 22.88
CA LEU A 161 6.44 2.99 22.23
C LEU A 161 5.66 4.21 22.74
N VAL A 162 6.31 5.37 22.74
CA VAL A 162 5.72 6.63 23.16
C VAL A 162 5.71 7.61 21.98
N HIS A 163 4.51 8.03 21.59
CA HIS A 163 4.30 9.01 20.54
C HIS A 163 3.33 10.09 21.01
N ASP A 164 3.80 11.34 21.10
CA ASP A 164 3.02 12.48 21.63
C ASP A 164 2.34 12.16 22.97
N ARG A 165 3.12 11.60 23.90
CA ARG A 165 2.75 11.12 25.23
C ARG A 165 1.76 9.96 25.25
N LYS A 166 1.38 9.39 24.11
CA LYS A 166 0.51 8.21 24.02
C LYS A 166 1.34 6.93 24.00
N MET A 167 0.87 5.92 24.74
CA MET A 167 1.50 4.60 24.83
C MET A 167 0.99 3.67 23.74
N MET A 168 1.88 3.01 23.00
CA MET A 168 1.56 2.07 21.93
C MET A 168 2.33 0.75 22.10
N ILE A 169 1.63 -0.39 22.12
CA ILE A 169 2.26 -1.71 22.11
C ILE A 169 2.84 -1.97 20.72
N ALA A 170 4.09 -2.42 20.67
CA ALA A 170 4.81 -2.71 19.44
C ALA A 170 5.57 -4.03 19.54
N ASP A 171 6.15 -4.45 18.41
CA ASP A 171 6.95 -5.68 18.26
C ASP A 171 6.14 -6.98 18.43
N PHE A 172 5.58 -7.45 17.32
CA PHE A 172 4.75 -8.65 17.28
C PHE A 172 5.52 -9.89 16.82
N GLY A 173 6.86 -9.83 16.78
CA GLY A 173 7.70 -10.91 16.23
C GLY A 173 7.54 -12.24 16.97
N LEU A 174 7.24 -12.21 18.28
CA LEU A 174 6.97 -13.39 19.10
C LEU A 174 5.48 -13.63 19.38
N SER A 175 4.61 -12.77 18.86
CA SER A 175 3.16 -12.83 19.11
C SER A 175 2.49 -13.97 18.35
N GLN A 176 1.39 -14.48 18.91
CA GLN A 176 0.70 -15.62 18.34
C GLN A 176 -0.81 -15.57 18.61
N THR A 177 -1.58 -16.15 17.69
CA THR A 177 -3.01 -16.41 17.94
C THR A 177 -3.20 -17.65 18.81
N ILE A 178 -4.26 -17.71 19.60
CA ILE A 178 -4.56 -18.88 20.46
C ILE A 178 -4.70 -20.17 19.63
N SER A 179 -5.23 -20.08 18.41
CA SER A 179 -5.40 -21.24 17.50
C SER A 179 -4.09 -21.86 17.03
N ASP A 180 -2.98 -21.13 17.08
CA ASP A 180 -1.69 -21.57 16.52
C ASP A 180 -0.72 -22.15 17.57
N MET A 181 -1.14 -22.33 18.84
CA MET A 181 -0.37 -22.73 20.05
C MET A 181 0.33 -24.12 20.00
N HIS A 182 1.05 -24.43 18.92
CA HIS A 182 1.68 -25.73 18.65
C HIS A 182 3.21 -25.72 18.64
N THR A 183 3.87 -24.57 18.88
CA THR A 183 5.34 -24.45 18.80
C THR A 183 5.98 -24.28 20.18
N THR A 184 6.73 -25.29 20.62
CA THR A 184 7.65 -25.22 21.77
C THR A 184 8.96 -24.59 21.29
N THR A 185 9.20 -23.32 21.60
CA THR A 185 10.51 -22.69 21.38
C THR A 185 11.49 -23.17 22.46
N THR A 186 12.64 -23.69 22.06
CA THR A 186 13.72 -24.17 22.96
C THR A 186 14.55 -23.04 23.59
N ASN A 187 14.44 -21.82 23.09
CA ASN A 187 15.12 -20.63 23.62
C ASN A 187 14.24 -19.85 24.59
N ILE A 188 14.86 -19.23 25.61
CA ILE A 188 14.19 -18.32 26.57
C ILE A 188 13.65 -17.11 25.78
N PRO A 189 12.32 -16.92 25.69
CA PRO A 189 11.75 -15.81 24.91
C PRO A 189 11.91 -14.49 25.65
N GLY A 190 12.43 -13.44 25.00
CA GLY A 190 12.33 -12.07 25.54
C GLY A 190 13.27 -11.70 26.70
N MET A 191 12.80 -10.78 27.55
CA MET A 191 13.53 -10.26 28.72
C MET A 191 13.17 -11.02 30.01
N PRO A 192 14.12 -11.69 30.70
CA PRO A 192 13.84 -12.59 31.83
C PRO A 192 12.97 -12.02 32.94
N ALA A 193 13.09 -10.72 33.23
CA ALA A 193 12.30 -10.04 34.25
C ALA A 193 10.79 -10.04 33.96
N TYR A 194 10.38 -10.14 32.70
CA TYR A 194 8.99 -10.05 32.24
C TYR A 194 8.38 -11.42 31.91
N ILE A 195 9.17 -12.48 31.93
CA ILE A 195 8.72 -13.82 31.56
C ILE A 195 7.96 -14.42 32.75
N ASP A 196 6.79 -14.98 32.45
CA ASP A 196 5.98 -15.71 33.42
C ASP A 196 6.81 -16.80 34.11
N PRO A 197 6.93 -16.81 35.46
CA PRO A 197 7.77 -17.78 36.18
C PRO A 197 7.40 -19.23 35.89
N GLN A 198 6.14 -19.51 35.54
CA GLN A 198 5.68 -20.86 35.20
C GLN A 198 6.41 -21.43 33.96
N TRP A 199 6.87 -20.57 33.04
CA TRP A 199 7.69 -20.98 31.90
C TRP A 199 8.99 -21.66 32.32
N PHE A 200 9.61 -21.22 33.43
CA PHE A 200 10.85 -21.81 33.94
C PHE A 200 10.61 -23.04 34.81
N LYS A 201 9.41 -23.19 35.37
CA LYS A 201 9.07 -24.24 36.34
C LYS A 201 8.47 -25.49 35.70
N ASN A 202 7.71 -25.30 34.63
CA ASN A 202 6.96 -26.37 33.99
C ASN A 202 7.27 -26.40 32.50
N ASN A 203 8.01 -27.43 32.09
CA ASN A 203 8.38 -27.65 30.68
C ASN A 203 7.18 -27.84 29.73
N SER A 204 5.97 -28.09 30.26
CA SER A 204 4.73 -28.20 29.49
C SER A 204 3.89 -26.92 29.47
N TYR A 205 4.29 -25.88 30.23
CA TYR A 205 3.55 -24.62 30.31
C TYR A 205 3.66 -23.84 29.00
N LYS A 206 2.51 -23.39 28.49
CA LYS A 206 2.43 -22.55 27.29
C LYS A 206 2.07 -21.14 27.73
N LEU A 207 2.82 -20.16 27.22
CA LEU A 207 2.53 -18.75 27.48
C LEU A 207 1.16 -18.39 26.93
N ASP A 208 0.31 -17.80 27.76
CA ASP A 208 -1.06 -17.47 27.42
C ASP A 208 -1.38 -15.99 27.73
N LYS A 209 -2.66 -15.61 27.71
CA LYS A 209 -3.08 -14.26 28.08
C LYS A 209 -2.66 -13.90 29.51
N LYS A 210 -2.65 -14.84 30.46
CA LYS A 210 -2.21 -14.61 31.85
C LYS A 210 -0.70 -14.41 31.95
N SER A 211 0.08 -14.95 31.02
CA SER A 211 1.50 -14.63 30.90
C SER A 211 1.73 -13.17 30.51
N ASP A 212 0.98 -12.61 29.55
CA ASP A 212 1.06 -11.18 29.23
C ASP A 212 0.66 -10.30 30.44
N ILE A 213 -0.31 -10.76 31.25
CA ILE A 213 -0.73 -10.05 32.48
C ILE A 213 0.42 -10.01 33.50
N TYR A 214 1.18 -11.10 33.65
CA TYR A 214 2.37 -11.11 34.49
C TYR A 214 3.37 -10.05 34.02
N SER A 215 3.69 -10.04 32.73
CA SER A 215 4.60 -9.07 32.14
C SER A 215 4.10 -7.63 32.34
N PHE A 216 2.79 -7.41 32.21
CA PHE A 216 2.16 -6.12 32.49
C PHE A 216 2.26 -5.71 33.96
N GLY A 217 2.17 -6.65 34.91
CA GLY A 217 2.44 -6.38 36.33
C GLY A 217 3.83 -5.80 36.57
N VAL A 218 4.84 -6.34 35.90
CA VAL A 218 6.22 -5.81 35.96
C VAL A 218 6.30 -4.41 35.34
N ILE A 219 5.59 -4.14 34.24
CA ILE A 219 5.50 -2.80 33.63
C ILE A 219 4.83 -1.80 34.58
N LEU A 220 3.74 -2.18 35.26
CA LEU A 220 3.07 -1.32 36.24
C LEU A 220 4.01 -0.94 37.39
N TRP A 221 4.81 -1.90 37.88
CA TRP A 221 5.85 -1.63 38.86
C TRP A 221 6.91 -0.65 38.32
N GLU A 222 7.38 -0.84 37.08
CA GLU A 222 8.36 0.06 36.45
C GLU A 222 7.82 1.48 36.26
N ILE A 223 6.53 1.64 35.93
CA ILE A 223 5.84 2.95 35.90
C ILE A 223 5.83 3.60 37.31
N SER A 224 5.69 2.80 38.36
CA SER A 224 5.71 3.31 39.75
C SER A 224 7.11 3.66 40.24
N SER A 225 8.14 2.91 39.80
CA SER A 225 9.51 3.01 40.28
C SER A 225 10.37 3.98 39.47
N GLY A 226 10.06 4.13 38.17
CA GLY A 226 10.90 4.84 37.20
C GLY A 226 12.19 4.10 36.84
N LYS A 227 12.34 2.85 37.30
CA LYS A 227 13.57 2.08 37.24
C LYS A 227 13.36 0.74 36.52
N PRO A 228 14.35 0.26 35.76
CA PRO A 228 14.32 -1.10 35.21
C PRO A 228 14.15 -2.15 36.32
N PRO A 229 13.39 -3.24 36.09
CA PRO A 229 13.26 -4.32 37.06
C PRO A 229 14.58 -5.07 37.19
N PHE A 230 14.88 -5.47 38.42
CA PHE A 230 16.08 -6.16 38.87
C PHE A 230 17.37 -5.42 38.49
N GLN A 231 17.36 -4.08 38.53
CA GLN A 231 18.49 -3.24 38.10
C GLN A 231 19.83 -3.57 38.79
N SER A 232 19.80 -4.11 40.02
CA SER A 232 21.00 -4.49 40.78
C SER A 232 21.65 -5.80 40.31
N PHE A 233 20.97 -6.59 39.47
CA PHE A 233 21.48 -7.86 38.98
C PHE A 233 22.38 -7.65 37.76
N THR A 234 23.52 -8.33 37.74
CA THR A 234 24.55 -8.17 36.71
C THR A 234 24.45 -9.18 35.57
N SER A 235 23.68 -10.27 35.74
CA SER A 235 23.52 -11.31 34.72
C SER A 235 22.05 -11.71 34.52
N ARG A 236 21.71 -12.14 33.30
CA ARG A 236 20.37 -12.61 32.94
C ARG A 236 20.00 -13.88 33.71
N GLU A 237 20.97 -14.77 33.90
CA GLU A 237 20.83 -16.04 34.59
C GLU A 237 20.46 -15.83 36.06
N ALA A 238 21.05 -14.82 36.70
CA ALA A 238 20.73 -14.48 38.09
C ALA A 238 19.27 -13.99 38.23
N ILE A 239 18.78 -13.21 37.26
CA ILE A 239 17.37 -12.78 37.22
C ILE A 239 16.45 -14.00 37.04
N VAL A 240 16.78 -14.91 36.10
CA VAL A 240 16.01 -16.15 35.90
C VAL A 240 15.91 -16.96 37.19
N ILE A 241 17.03 -17.19 37.88
CA ILE A 241 17.05 -17.94 39.14
C ILE A 241 16.21 -17.25 40.23
N TYR A 242 16.27 -15.91 40.30
CA TYR A 242 15.54 -15.14 41.29
C TYR A 242 14.02 -15.20 41.05
N VAL A 243 13.58 -14.97 39.81
CA VAL A 243 12.17 -15.08 39.39
C VAL A 243 11.66 -16.52 39.56
N PHE A 244 12.47 -17.52 39.19
CA PHE A 244 12.15 -18.94 39.39
C PHE A 244 11.90 -19.27 40.86
N LYS A 245 12.61 -18.64 41.80
CA LYS A 245 12.40 -18.81 43.25
C LYS A 245 11.15 -18.06 43.78
N GLY A 246 10.30 -17.55 42.90
CA GLY A 246 9.07 -16.82 43.28
C GLY A 246 9.34 -15.41 43.79
N GLN A 247 10.57 -14.90 43.65
CA GLN A 247 10.91 -13.56 44.12
C GLN A 247 10.39 -12.52 43.13
N ARG A 248 10.06 -11.33 43.64
CA ARG A 248 9.56 -10.17 42.89
C ARG A 248 10.29 -8.91 43.34
N GLU A 249 10.07 -7.84 42.60
CA GLU A 249 10.53 -6.52 43.03
C GLU A 249 9.81 -6.05 44.31
N VAL A 250 10.52 -5.25 45.10
CA VAL A 250 9.96 -4.69 46.33
C VAL A 250 8.98 -3.56 45.98
N PRO A 251 7.79 -3.49 46.59
CA PRO A 251 6.87 -2.37 46.38
C PRO A 251 7.53 -1.02 46.66
N VAL A 252 7.36 -0.07 45.74
CA VAL A 252 8.03 1.23 45.79
C VAL A 252 7.36 2.14 46.82
N LYS A 253 8.16 2.68 47.76
CA LYS A 253 7.69 3.64 48.77
C LYS A 253 7.04 4.87 48.09
N GLY A 254 5.87 5.28 48.58
CA GLY A 254 5.10 6.40 48.01
C GLY A 254 4.14 6.00 46.88
N THR A 255 4.09 4.72 46.52
CA THR A 255 3.06 4.19 45.62
C THR A 255 1.71 4.06 46.33
N PRO A 256 0.60 4.57 45.76
CA PRO A 256 -0.74 4.35 46.26
C PRO A 256 -1.04 2.87 46.43
N HIS A 257 -1.52 2.51 47.62
CA HIS A 257 -1.74 1.12 48.00
C HIS A 257 -2.57 0.34 46.98
N GLN A 258 -3.61 0.96 46.42
CA GLN A 258 -4.48 0.34 45.42
C GLN A 258 -3.74 0.03 44.11
N TYR A 259 -2.78 0.86 43.72
CA TYR A 259 -1.95 0.62 42.53
C TYR A 259 -0.90 -0.46 42.79
N SER A 260 -0.29 -0.47 43.98
CA SER A 260 0.62 -1.56 44.37
C SER A 260 -0.09 -2.90 44.47
N ASP A 261 -1.29 -2.95 45.05
CA ASP A 261 -2.12 -4.15 45.08
C ASP A 261 -2.47 -4.65 43.66
N LEU A 262 -2.75 -3.73 42.73
CA LEU A 262 -3.04 -4.09 41.36
C LEU A 262 -1.85 -4.79 40.69
N TYR A 263 -0.65 -4.20 40.74
CA TYR A 263 0.50 -4.85 40.08
C TYR A 263 0.94 -6.13 40.81
N THR A 264 0.72 -6.23 42.13
CA THR A 264 1.03 -7.47 42.86
C THR A 264 0.09 -8.61 42.50
N ARG A 265 -1.19 -8.33 42.26
CA ARG A 265 -2.14 -9.32 41.72
C ARG A 265 -1.83 -9.70 40.27
N CYS A 266 -1.30 -8.77 39.46
CA CYS A 266 -0.93 -9.05 38.08
C CYS A 266 0.24 -10.04 37.97
N TRP A 267 1.25 -9.96 38.85
CA TRP A 267 2.43 -10.85 38.82
C TRP A 267 2.38 -12.00 39.83
N ASP A 268 1.18 -12.38 40.27
CA ASP A 268 0.95 -13.50 41.19
C ASP A 268 1.63 -14.78 40.65
N GLU A 269 2.14 -15.59 41.57
CA GLU A 269 2.80 -16.85 41.25
C GLU A 269 1.85 -17.81 40.54
N ASP A 270 0.58 -17.81 40.94
CA ASP A 270 -0.50 -18.59 40.35
C ASP A 270 -1.17 -17.80 39.19
N PRO A 271 -1.04 -18.24 37.92
CA PRO A 271 -1.65 -17.58 36.77
C PRO A 271 -3.17 -17.41 36.88
N ASP A 272 -3.87 -18.30 37.59
CA ASP A 272 -5.32 -18.26 37.69
C ASP A 272 -5.81 -17.13 38.58
N LYS A 273 -5.01 -16.74 39.58
CA LYS A 273 -5.30 -15.59 40.46
C LYS A 273 -5.10 -14.24 39.78
N ARG A 274 -4.35 -14.21 38.67
CA ARG A 274 -4.10 -12.96 37.94
C ARG A 274 -5.39 -12.43 37.31
N PRO A 275 -5.70 -11.13 37.45
CA PRO A 275 -6.86 -10.52 36.82
C PRO A 275 -6.72 -10.52 35.29
N ASN A 276 -7.83 -10.52 34.56
CA ASN A 276 -7.78 -10.29 33.11
C ASN A 276 -7.63 -8.79 32.79
N ALA A 277 -7.24 -8.46 31.55
CA ALA A 277 -7.02 -7.08 31.12
C ALA A 277 -8.24 -6.17 31.32
N ARG A 278 -9.47 -6.70 31.21
CA ARG A 278 -10.71 -5.95 31.43
C ARG A 278 -10.84 -5.54 32.90
N SER A 279 -10.66 -6.48 33.82
CA SER A 279 -10.71 -6.21 35.26
C SER A 279 -9.63 -5.22 35.71
N ILE A 280 -8.45 -5.27 35.08
CA ILE A 280 -7.38 -4.30 35.32
C ILE A 280 -7.81 -2.89 34.87
N LEU A 281 -8.35 -2.77 33.66
CA LEU A 281 -8.83 -1.50 33.12
C LEU A 281 -9.93 -0.89 34.01
N ASP A 282 -10.89 -1.72 34.43
CA ASP A 282 -11.98 -1.31 35.31
C ASP A 282 -11.46 -0.89 36.70
N THR A 283 -10.36 -1.49 37.17
CA THR A 283 -9.69 -1.08 38.41
C THR A 283 -8.98 0.26 38.25
N LEU A 284 -8.18 0.44 37.18
CA LEU A 284 -7.48 1.68 36.89
C LEU A 284 -8.43 2.86 36.68
N ASN A 285 -9.61 2.63 36.09
CA ASN A 285 -10.64 3.67 35.95
C ASN A 285 -11.15 4.21 37.28
N LYS A 286 -11.08 3.43 38.37
CA LYS A 286 -11.50 3.86 39.70
C LYS A 286 -10.44 4.72 40.42
N PHE A 287 -9.19 4.72 39.94
CA PHE A 287 -8.09 5.46 40.57
C PHE A 287 -8.03 6.93 40.16
N SER A 288 -8.78 7.33 39.14
CA SER A 288 -8.86 8.72 38.70
C SER A 288 -9.92 9.49 39.50
N PRO A 289 -9.60 10.63 40.15
CA PRO A 289 -10.63 11.56 40.60
C PRO A 289 -11.32 12.11 39.35
N GLU A 290 -12.61 11.81 39.19
CA GLU A 290 -13.42 12.43 38.13
C GLU A 290 -13.58 13.92 38.46
N THR A 291 -13.03 14.81 37.63
CA THR A 291 -13.42 16.21 37.62
C THR A 291 -14.82 16.32 37.03
N VAL A 292 -15.83 16.02 37.84
CA VAL A 292 -17.23 16.29 37.53
C VAL A 292 -17.43 17.79 37.63
N ASN A 293 -17.48 18.48 36.49
CA ASN A 293 -18.07 19.82 36.42
C ASN A 293 -19.32 19.77 35.54
N ASN A 294 -20.46 19.55 36.20
CA ASN A 294 -21.78 19.66 35.62
C ASN A 294 -22.11 21.13 35.34
N LYS A 295 -22.24 21.50 34.07
CA LYS A 295 -23.26 22.48 33.62
C LYS A 295 -23.44 22.45 32.09
N ILE A 296 -24.71 22.30 31.70
CA ILE A 296 -25.34 22.48 30.37
C ILE A 296 -25.72 21.15 29.68
N ILE A 297 -26.82 20.63 30.23
CA ILE A 297 -27.57 19.44 29.84
C ILE A 297 -28.29 19.74 28.52
N THR A 298 -27.60 19.45 27.42
CA THR A 298 -28.12 19.06 26.08
C THR A 298 -26.96 18.94 25.08
N LYS A 299 -25.78 19.54 25.37
CA LYS A 299 -24.51 19.34 24.64
C LYS A 299 -23.71 18.09 25.06
N ASN A 300 -24.15 17.37 26.10
CA ASN A 300 -23.34 16.36 26.79
C ASN A 300 -23.41 14.93 26.24
N LEU A 301 -24.44 14.51 25.50
CA LEU A 301 -24.45 13.15 24.94
C LEU A 301 -23.33 12.99 23.89
N LEU A 302 -23.25 13.91 22.94
CA LEU A 302 -22.29 13.85 21.84
C LEU A 302 -20.83 13.93 22.32
N ASN A 303 -20.54 14.73 23.35
CA ASN A 303 -19.19 14.88 23.90
C ASN A 303 -18.73 13.65 24.69
N VAL A 304 -19.59 13.09 25.56
CA VAL A 304 -19.30 11.86 26.32
C VAL A 304 -19.18 10.67 25.36
N GLN A 305 -19.97 10.66 24.30
CA GLN A 305 -19.92 9.64 23.26
C GLN A 305 -18.63 9.78 22.42
N LEU A 306 -18.29 10.96 21.92
CA LEU A 306 -17.04 11.23 21.19
C LEU A 306 -15.78 10.92 22.01
N GLU A 307 -15.73 11.29 23.29
CA GLU A 307 -14.61 10.93 24.17
C GLU A 307 -14.51 9.42 24.39
N LYS A 308 -15.63 8.70 24.39
CA LYS A 308 -15.66 7.23 24.34
C LYS A 308 -15.13 6.67 23.02
N PHE A 309 -15.36 7.34 21.88
CA PHE A 309 -14.83 6.91 20.56
C PHE A 309 -13.37 7.29 20.32
N ILE A 310 -12.91 8.42 20.86
CA ILE A 310 -11.50 8.82 20.90
C ILE A 310 -10.73 7.95 21.90
N SER A 311 -11.36 7.45 22.97
CA SER A 311 -10.73 6.48 23.88
C SER A 311 -10.78 5.03 23.37
N GLN A 312 -11.63 4.72 22.38
CA GLN A 312 -11.67 3.45 21.63
C GLN A 312 -10.94 3.53 20.26
N GLN A 313 -10.59 4.75 19.83
CA GLN A 313 -9.82 5.12 18.63
C GLN A 313 -10.28 4.47 17.33
N LEU A 314 -11.59 4.51 17.15
CA LEU A 314 -12.23 4.13 15.90
C LEU A 314 -12.11 5.25 14.83
N ILE A 315 -11.73 6.47 15.23
CA ILE A 315 -11.58 7.65 14.35
C ILE A 315 -10.33 8.43 14.79
N ASN A 316 -9.49 8.84 13.83
CA ASN A 316 -8.34 9.71 14.13
C ASN A 316 -8.83 11.10 14.60
N TYR A 317 -8.40 11.52 15.80
CA TYR A 317 -8.76 12.82 16.38
C TYR A 317 -7.57 13.76 16.40
N ILE A 318 -7.77 14.95 15.83
CA ILE A 318 -6.74 15.98 15.68
C ILE A 318 -7.11 17.16 16.59
N ASN A 319 -6.14 17.66 17.35
CA ASN A 319 -6.40 18.78 18.25
C ASN A 319 -6.63 20.05 17.42
N TYR A 320 -7.76 20.73 17.64
CA TYR A 320 -8.13 21.92 16.87
C TYR A 320 -7.08 23.04 16.96
N ASN A 321 -6.37 23.13 18.09
CA ASN A 321 -5.33 24.14 18.30
C ASN A 321 -4.10 23.96 17.39
N GLU A 322 -3.97 22.80 16.74
CA GLU A 322 -2.94 22.54 15.74
C GLU A 322 -3.21 23.27 14.42
N PHE A 323 -4.40 23.85 14.24
CA PHE A 323 -4.76 24.60 13.05
C PHE A 323 -4.55 26.11 13.23
N THR A 324 -3.90 26.73 12.25
CA THR A 324 -3.83 28.20 12.10
C THR A 324 -4.70 28.62 10.92
N HIS A 325 -5.55 29.62 11.13
CA HIS A 325 -6.36 30.18 10.08
C HIS A 325 -5.46 30.92 9.06
N ILE A 326 -5.58 30.61 7.77
CA ILE A 326 -4.74 31.20 6.72
C ILE A 326 -5.47 32.35 5.99
N THR A 327 -6.73 32.18 5.55
CA THR A 327 -7.48 33.19 4.75
C THR A 327 -8.97 32.83 4.56
N GLU A 328 -9.84 33.84 4.37
CA GLU A 328 -11.22 33.70 3.83
C GLU A 328 -11.18 33.62 2.30
N ILE A 329 -11.85 32.63 1.70
CA ILE A 329 -12.04 32.55 0.24
C ILE A 329 -13.54 32.54 -0.05
N ASN A 330 -14.11 33.75 -0.21
CA ASN A 330 -15.47 34.05 -0.66
C ASN A 330 -16.62 33.35 0.12
N GLU A 331 -17.85 33.87 -0.04
CA GLU A 331 -19.04 33.57 0.77
C GLU A 331 -19.51 32.08 0.82
N ARG A 332 -18.78 31.12 0.23
CA ARG A 332 -19.22 29.72 0.09
C ARG A 332 -18.27 28.65 0.63
N ASN A 333 -16.98 28.95 0.88
CA ASN A 333 -16.00 27.98 1.42
C ASN A 333 -15.18 28.65 2.52
N PRO A 334 -15.68 28.67 3.76
CA PRO A 334 -15.38 29.80 4.61
C PRO A 334 -13.95 29.81 5.17
N TYR A 335 -13.23 28.67 5.32
CA TYR A 335 -11.96 28.69 6.05
C TYR A 335 -10.90 27.68 5.55
N LYS A 336 -9.74 28.20 5.12
CA LYS A 336 -8.51 27.44 4.84
C LYS A 336 -7.63 27.45 6.08
N PHE A 337 -7.14 26.28 6.49
CA PHE A 337 -6.31 26.13 7.68
C PHE A 337 -4.94 25.55 7.34
N GLU A 338 -3.92 25.99 8.07
CA GLU A 338 -2.61 25.37 8.11
C GLU A 338 -2.59 24.43 9.30
N TRP A 339 -2.30 23.16 9.05
CA TRP A 339 -1.95 22.24 10.11
C TRP A 339 -0.48 22.48 10.48
N LYS A 340 -0.25 23.20 11.59
CA LYS A 340 1.06 23.71 12.02
C LYS A 340 2.15 22.64 12.03
N HIS A 341 1.81 21.45 12.54
CA HIS A 341 2.75 20.35 12.71
C HIS A 341 3.29 19.83 11.37
N PHE A 342 2.43 19.74 10.35
CA PHE A 342 2.78 19.18 9.05
C PHE A 342 3.01 20.25 7.97
N LYS A 343 2.84 21.53 8.30
CA LYS A 343 2.80 22.66 7.34
C LYS A 343 1.88 22.37 6.15
N LEU A 344 0.79 21.65 6.42
CA LEU A 344 -0.14 21.17 5.41
C LEU A 344 -1.36 22.08 5.37
N THR A 345 -1.80 22.44 4.17
CA THR A 345 -3.10 23.10 4.05
C THR A 345 -4.23 22.08 4.12
N VAL A 346 -5.21 22.34 4.99
CA VAL A 346 -6.39 21.49 5.19
C VAL A 346 -7.68 22.30 5.08
N PHE A 347 -8.76 21.60 4.77
CA PHE A 347 -10.12 22.12 4.76
C PHE A 347 -10.90 21.52 5.93
N LEU A 348 -11.52 22.39 6.74
CA LEU A 348 -12.33 21.98 7.88
C LEU A 348 -13.81 22.10 7.55
N LYS A 349 -14.54 20.99 7.66
CA LYS A 349 -15.99 20.95 7.35
C LYS A 349 -16.78 20.43 8.55
N LYS A 350 -17.76 21.21 9.00
CA LYS A 350 -18.66 20.82 10.09
C LYS A 350 -19.45 19.56 9.73
N LEU A 351 -19.49 18.60 10.65
CA LEU A 351 -20.26 17.37 10.57
C LEU A 351 -21.58 17.55 11.34
N ASN A 352 -22.72 17.44 10.64
CA ASN A 352 -24.05 17.77 11.18
C ASN A 352 -24.75 16.60 11.89
N ILE A 353 -24.20 16.07 12.97
CA ILE A 353 -24.66 14.82 13.61
C ILE A 353 -26.12 14.90 14.07
N GLY A 354 -26.95 13.99 13.52
CA GLY A 354 -28.33 13.82 13.88
C GLY A 354 -28.51 13.29 15.31
N THR A 355 -29.64 13.61 15.93
CA THR A 355 -29.92 13.30 17.35
C THR A 355 -30.12 11.81 17.67
N ASN A 356 -30.38 10.97 16.66
CA ASN A 356 -30.69 9.53 16.80
C ASN A 356 -29.71 8.61 16.05
N VAL A 357 -28.50 9.07 15.73
CA VAL A 357 -27.52 8.26 14.98
C VAL A 357 -26.88 7.22 15.90
N ASP A 358 -26.83 5.94 15.48
CA ASP A 358 -26.00 4.93 16.14
C ASP A 358 -24.54 5.30 15.96
N ILE A 359 -23.89 5.61 17.07
CA ILE A 359 -22.57 6.23 17.06
C ILE A 359 -21.47 5.17 16.84
N GLN A 360 -21.74 3.89 17.10
CA GLN A 360 -20.84 2.81 16.67
C GLN A 360 -20.86 2.66 15.15
N ASP A 361 -22.03 2.77 14.53
CA ASP A 361 -22.17 2.73 13.08
C ASP A 361 -21.51 3.96 12.43
N LEU A 362 -21.72 5.15 12.98
CA LEU A 362 -21.02 6.38 12.58
C LEU A 362 -19.49 6.21 12.63
N ALA A 363 -18.95 5.65 13.71
CA ALA A 363 -17.51 5.44 13.85
C ALA A 363 -16.94 4.44 12.85
N LYS A 364 -17.64 3.31 12.62
CA LYS A 364 -17.29 2.33 11.58
C LYS A 364 -17.29 2.97 10.19
N GLN A 365 -18.30 3.78 9.89
CA GLN A 365 -18.42 4.46 8.60
C GLN A 365 -17.32 5.51 8.40
N LEU A 366 -17.01 6.33 9.42
CA LEU A 366 -15.92 7.29 9.37
C LEU A 366 -14.55 6.61 9.19
N ASN A 367 -14.31 5.48 9.87
CA ASN A 367 -13.11 4.67 9.68
C ASN A 367 -13.00 4.13 8.25
N LEU A 368 -14.09 3.60 7.71
CA LEU A 368 -14.14 3.07 6.34
C LEU A 368 -13.91 4.19 5.31
N ILE A 369 -14.45 5.39 5.55
CA ILE A 369 -14.21 6.57 4.72
C ILE A 369 -12.74 7.01 4.80
N GLN A 370 -12.13 7.01 5.99
CA GLN A 370 -10.71 7.33 6.16
C GLN A 370 -9.84 6.37 5.34
N ARG A 371 -10.13 5.07 5.40
CA ARG A 371 -9.45 4.05 4.58
C ARG A 371 -9.68 4.26 3.09
N ALA A 372 -10.91 4.62 2.69
CA ALA A 372 -11.22 4.87 1.28
C ALA A 372 -10.48 6.10 0.74
N SER A 373 -10.22 7.08 1.59
CA SER A 373 -9.65 8.39 1.23
C SER A 373 -8.17 8.38 0.82
N PHE A 374 -7.50 7.23 0.88
CA PHE A 374 -6.16 7.05 0.29
C PHE A 374 -6.19 6.85 -1.23
N HIS A 375 -7.36 6.59 -1.81
CA HIS A 375 -7.48 6.46 -3.26
C HIS A 375 -7.28 7.81 -3.96
N PRO A 376 -6.59 7.84 -5.11
CA PRO A 376 -6.27 9.09 -5.78
C PRO A 376 -7.49 9.94 -6.18
N ASN A 377 -8.60 9.31 -6.56
CA ASN A 377 -9.84 10.00 -6.95
C ASN A 377 -10.83 10.25 -5.80
N ILE A 378 -10.37 10.21 -4.54
CA ILE A 378 -11.19 10.50 -3.36
C ILE A 378 -10.46 11.57 -2.54
N VAL A 379 -11.18 12.59 -2.07
CA VAL A 379 -10.59 13.62 -1.22
C VAL A 379 -10.11 13.00 0.08
N HIS A 380 -8.83 13.19 0.40
CA HIS A 380 -8.24 12.57 1.57
C HIS A 380 -8.86 13.11 2.88
N PHE A 381 -9.17 12.19 3.81
CA PHE A 381 -9.79 12.47 5.10
C PHE A 381 -8.82 12.11 6.22
N TYR A 382 -8.21 13.14 6.82
CA TYR A 382 -7.17 12.95 7.83
C TYR A 382 -7.74 12.51 9.18
N GLY A 383 -8.98 12.87 9.48
CA GLY A 383 -9.62 12.58 10.75
C GLY A 383 -10.62 13.65 11.14
N VAL A 384 -11.00 13.69 12.41
CA VAL A 384 -11.94 14.67 12.96
C VAL A 384 -11.28 15.57 14.00
N THR A 385 -11.79 16.78 14.14
CA THR A 385 -11.44 17.71 15.20
C THR A 385 -12.71 18.29 15.82
N LYS A 386 -12.57 19.02 16.92
CA LYS A 386 -13.69 19.61 17.65
C LYS A 386 -13.42 21.08 17.90
N ASP A 387 -14.39 21.91 17.51
CA ASP A 387 -14.43 23.32 17.86
C ASP A 387 -15.82 23.70 18.38
N SER A 388 -15.87 24.45 19.48
CA SER A 388 -17.10 25.00 20.06
C SER A 388 -18.24 23.98 20.33
N GLY A 389 -17.88 22.70 20.49
CA GLY A 389 -18.83 21.60 20.70
C GLY A 389 -19.37 20.95 19.43
N HIS A 390 -18.83 21.30 18.25
CA HIS A 390 -19.17 20.69 16.97
C HIS A 390 -18.05 19.77 16.49
N LEU A 391 -18.43 18.62 15.94
CA LEU A 391 -17.48 17.75 15.24
C LEU A 391 -17.20 18.30 13.86
N ILE A 392 -15.94 18.30 13.47
CA ILE A 392 -15.44 18.87 12.22
C ILE A 392 -14.57 17.82 11.55
N SER A 393 -14.80 17.53 10.27
CA SER A 393 -13.88 16.70 9.47
C SER A 393 -12.69 17.53 9.00
N VAL A 394 -11.50 16.95 9.09
CA VAL A 394 -10.24 17.48 8.57
C VAL A 394 -9.96 16.81 7.23
N LEU A 395 -10.03 17.59 6.15
CA LEU A 395 -9.94 17.10 4.78
C LEU A 395 -8.75 17.72 4.05
N GLN A 396 -8.25 17.03 3.03
CA GLN A 396 -7.29 17.59 2.08
C GLN A 396 -7.83 18.88 1.50
N PHE A 397 -7.04 19.93 1.64
CA PHE A 397 -7.26 21.12 0.84
C PHE A 397 -6.79 20.85 -0.57
N ALA A 398 -7.74 20.54 -1.43
CA ALA A 398 -7.50 20.55 -2.85
C ALA A 398 -7.76 21.99 -3.33
N ASN A 399 -6.83 22.57 -4.10
CA ASN A 399 -6.87 23.94 -4.62
C ASN A 399 -7.97 24.14 -5.69
N ASN A 400 -9.14 23.54 -5.48
CA ASN A 400 -10.01 23.01 -6.51
C ASN A 400 -11.34 23.75 -6.58
N ARG A 401 -11.80 23.96 -7.80
CA ARG A 401 -13.19 24.30 -8.12
C ARG A 401 -14.03 23.02 -8.11
N THR A 402 -15.30 23.13 -7.76
CA THR A 402 -16.24 22.02 -8.00
C THR A 402 -16.35 21.75 -9.50
N LEU A 403 -16.74 20.54 -9.91
CA LEU A 403 -16.94 20.23 -11.32
C LEU A 403 -17.94 21.22 -11.97
N GLN A 404 -18.97 21.63 -11.24
CA GLN A 404 -19.93 22.61 -11.75
C GLN A 404 -19.28 23.97 -12.05
N GLU A 405 -18.49 24.51 -11.11
CA GLU A 405 -17.76 25.77 -11.29
C GLU A 405 -16.74 25.64 -12.43
N TYR A 406 -16.03 24.51 -12.47
CA TYR A 406 -15.05 24.22 -13.52
C TYR A 406 -15.69 24.21 -14.91
N LEU A 407 -16.85 23.57 -15.07
CA LEU A 407 -17.59 23.55 -16.32
C LEU A 407 -18.08 24.96 -16.68
N ASN A 408 -18.67 25.70 -15.75
CA ASN A 408 -19.16 27.06 -16.03
C ASN A 408 -18.08 27.98 -16.61
N GLU A 409 -16.83 27.84 -16.18
CA GLU A 409 -15.73 28.71 -16.59
C GLU A 409 -14.93 28.16 -17.78
N ASN A 410 -14.79 26.83 -17.89
CA ASN A 410 -13.86 26.20 -18.84
C ASN A 410 -14.55 25.38 -19.93
N PHE A 411 -15.86 25.19 -19.90
CA PHE A 411 -16.56 24.28 -20.82
C PHE A 411 -16.27 24.55 -22.29
N ASN A 412 -16.22 25.82 -22.70
CA ASN A 412 -15.93 26.21 -24.09
C ASN A 412 -14.52 25.83 -24.55
N LYS A 413 -13.60 25.54 -23.62
CA LYS A 413 -12.23 25.11 -23.90
C LYS A 413 -12.09 23.58 -23.88
N LEU A 414 -13.01 22.86 -23.24
CA LEU A 414 -12.91 21.41 -23.05
C LEU A 414 -13.13 20.65 -24.35
N GLN A 415 -12.13 19.86 -24.72
CA GLN A 415 -12.25 18.90 -25.80
C GLN A 415 -12.87 17.59 -25.29
N TRP A 416 -13.31 16.72 -26.21
CA TRP A 416 -13.88 15.42 -25.83
C TRP A 416 -12.90 14.57 -25.02
N VAL A 417 -11.60 14.67 -25.30
CA VAL A 417 -10.54 14.01 -24.51
C VAL A 417 -10.56 14.45 -23.05
N ASP A 418 -10.70 15.75 -22.77
CA ASP A 418 -10.82 16.25 -21.39
C ASP A 418 -12.08 15.74 -20.70
N LYS A 419 -13.21 15.73 -21.44
CA LYS A 419 -14.50 15.26 -20.93
C LYS A 419 -14.47 13.79 -20.56
N PHE A 420 -13.82 12.97 -21.39
CA PHE A 420 -13.63 11.55 -21.11
C PHE A 420 -12.68 11.32 -19.94
N HIS A 421 -11.58 12.07 -19.85
CA HIS A 421 -10.65 12.00 -18.72
C HIS A 421 -11.36 12.25 -17.40
N ILE A 422 -12.07 13.39 -17.29
CA ILE A 422 -12.83 13.75 -16.08
C ILE A 422 -13.85 12.67 -15.73
N ALA A 423 -14.59 12.16 -16.73
CA ALA A 423 -15.56 11.09 -16.54
C ALA A 423 -14.92 9.79 -16.01
N ASN A 424 -13.75 9.42 -16.51
CA ASN A 424 -13.05 8.20 -16.11
C ASN A 424 -12.52 8.28 -14.68
N GLU A 425 -11.92 9.41 -14.30
CA GLU A 425 -11.42 9.68 -12.95
C GLU A 425 -12.55 9.59 -11.90
N ILE A 426 -13.74 10.12 -12.21
CA ILE A 426 -14.92 10.00 -11.35
C ILE A 426 -15.39 8.54 -11.26
N ALA A 427 -15.45 7.84 -12.39
CA ALA A 427 -15.86 6.44 -12.42
C ALA A 427 -14.91 5.53 -11.62
N TRP A 428 -13.60 5.78 -11.66
CA TRP A 428 -12.59 5.06 -10.87
C TRP A 428 -12.74 5.28 -9.37
N GLY A 429 -12.89 6.54 -8.94
CA GLY A 429 -13.17 6.86 -7.55
C GLY A 429 -14.44 6.17 -7.04
N LEU A 430 -15.50 6.16 -7.86
CA LEU A 430 -16.76 5.52 -7.49
C LEU A 430 -16.65 3.99 -7.45
N ALA A 431 -15.92 3.38 -8.39
CA ALA A 431 -15.68 1.94 -8.41
C ALA A 431 -14.95 1.47 -7.15
N PHE A 432 -13.97 2.25 -6.70
CA PHE A 432 -13.23 1.95 -5.48
C PHE A 432 -14.13 2.03 -4.23
N LEU A 433 -14.97 3.07 -4.13
CA LEU A 433 -15.98 3.17 -3.05
C LEU A 433 -16.93 1.96 -3.05
N HIS A 434 -17.46 1.58 -4.23
CA HIS A 434 -18.37 0.45 -4.36
C HIS A 434 -17.71 -0.89 -4.02
N ASN A 435 -16.41 -1.06 -4.29
CA ASN A 435 -15.65 -2.25 -3.93
C ASN A 435 -15.48 -2.39 -2.41
N LEU A 436 -15.34 -1.26 -1.70
CA LEU A 436 -15.34 -1.21 -0.23
C LEU A 436 -16.75 -1.24 0.37
N ASN A 437 -17.77 -1.46 -0.46
CA ASN A 437 -19.19 -1.44 -0.09
C ASN A 437 -19.67 -0.09 0.48
N ILE A 438 -18.99 1.01 0.13
CA ILE A 438 -19.44 2.38 0.41
C ILE A 438 -20.35 2.82 -0.74
N ILE A 439 -21.55 3.29 -0.39
CA ILE A 439 -22.50 3.91 -1.34
C ILE A 439 -22.51 5.41 -1.07
N HIS A 440 -22.21 6.21 -2.08
CA HIS A 440 -22.04 7.66 -1.94
C HIS A 440 -23.35 8.36 -1.56
N LYS A 441 -24.46 7.97 -2.19
CA LYS A 441 -25.84 8.43 -1.96
C LYS A 441 -26.09 9.93 -2.24
N ASP A 442 -25.09 10.80 -2.30
CA ASP A 442 -25.20 12.23 -2.65
C ASP A 442 -24.29 12.64 -3.82
N LEU A 443 -24.08 11.76 -4.80
CA LEU A 443 -23.13 12.05 -5.87
C LEU A 443 -23.72 13.13 -6.80
N HIS A 444 -23.02 14.24 -7.00
CA HIS A 444 -23.41 15.33 -7.91
C HIS A 444 -22.19 16.19 -8.23
N SER A 445 -22.25 17.06 -9.25
CA SER A 445 -21.09 17.85 -9.69
C SER A 445 -20.47 18.75 -8.61
N LYS A 446 -21.26 19.28 -7.66
CA LYS A 446 -20.68 20.02 -6.50
C LYS A 446 -19.89 19.15 -5.51
N ASN A 447 -20.03 17.83 -5.57
CA ASN A 447 -19.30 16.86 -4.74
C ASN A 447 -18.15 16.21 -5.52
N ILE A 448 -17.79 16.77 -6.69
CA ILE A 448 -16.59 16.43 -7.43
C ILE A 448 -15.68 17.66 -7.42
N LEU A 449 -14.45 17.52 -6.96
CA LEU A 449 -13.44 18.57 -6.97
C LEU A 449 -12.46 18.35 -8.12
N ILE A 450 -12.20 19.38 -8.92
CA ILE A 450 -11.23 19.34 -10.01
C ILE A 450 -9.94 20.01 -9.57
N HIS A 451 -8.86 19.21 -9.49
CA HIS A 451 -7.51 19.71 -9.31
C HIS A 451 -6.89 19.97 -10.66
N GLU A 452 -6.40 21.17 -10.88
CA GLU A 452 -5.72 21.55 -12.12
C GLU A 452 -4.43 22.31 -11.77
N LYS A 453 -3.30 21.67 -12.04
CA LYS A 453 -1.95 22.29 -12.07
C LYS A 453 -1.41 22.21 -13.50
N ARG A 454 -0.37 22.99 -13.81
CA ARG A 454 0.15 23.24 -15.18
C ARG A 454 0.23 22.01 -16.10
N ASP A 455 0.42 20.80 -15.58
CA ASP A 455 0.48 19.55 -16.35
C ASP A 455 -0.39 18.39 -15.77
N GLU A 456 -1.25 18.63 -14.78
CA GLU A 456 -2.03 17.58 -14.10
C GLU A 456 -3.48 18.02 -13.86
N LYS A 457 -4.44 17.25 -14.40
CA LYS A 457 -5.89 17.44 -14.20
C LYS A 457 -6.48 16.19 -13.56
N ARG A 458 -7.11 16.35 -12.38
CA ARG A 458 -7.63 15.21 -11.60
C ARG A 458 -8.98 15.51 -10.97
N ALA A 459 -9.91 14.56 -11.11
CA ALA A 459 -11.21 14.64 -10.47
C ALA A 459 -11.26 13.80 -9.19
N MET A 460 -11.76 14.37 -8.11
CA MET A 460 -11.84 13.72 -6.80
C MET A 460 -13.24 13.80 -6.22
N ILE A 461 -13.75 12.67 -5.73
CA ILE A 461 -15.04 12.56 -5.05
C ILE A 461 -14.92 13.07 -3.61
N THR A 462 -15.87 13.91 -3.19
CA THR A 462 -16.03 14.40 -1.81
C THR A 462 -17.49 14.27 -1.36
N GLY A 463 -17.80 14.63 -0.11
CA GLY A 463 -19.19 14.63 0.38
C GLY A 463 -19.69 13.30 0.96
N LEU A 464 -18.78 12.36 1.24
CA LEU A 464 -19.07 11.02 1.78
C LEU A 464 -19.79 11.02 3.14
N PHE A 465 -19.81 12.15 3.86
CA PHE A 465 -20.33 12.24 5.22
C PHE A 465 -21.83 12.60 5.30
N LYS A 466 -22.51 12.94 4.21
CA LYS A 466 -23.86 13.55 4.28
C LYS A 466 -24.95 12.58 4.75
N HIS A 467 -24.85 11.29 4.41
CA HIS A 467 -25.83 10.26 4.77
C HIS A 467 -25.49 9.48 6.04
N VAL A 468 -24.23 9.55 6.44
CA VAL A 468 -23.70 8.98 7.68
C VAL A 468 -24.27 9.71 8.92
N ILE A 469 -24.88 10.88 8.71
CA ILE A 469 -25.02 11.89 9.76
C ILE A 469 -26.48 12.43 9.88
N LYS A 470 -27.37 12.29 8.88
CA LYS A 470 -28.78 12.76 8.98
C LYS A 470 -29.73 11.72 9.59
N THR A 471 -30.62 12.17 10.49
CA THR A 471 -31.74 11.36 11.03
C THR A 471 -32.78 11.04 9.95
N PRO A 472 -33.57 9.95 10.11
CA PRO A 472 -34.66 9.57 9.20
C PRO A 472 -35.75 10.65 9.02
N VAL A 473 -35.80 11.66 9.90
CA VAL A 473 -36.93 12.59 10.03
C VAL A 473 -36.78 13.87 9.19
N SER A 474 -35.59 14.19 8.66
CA SER A 474 -35.41 15.36 7.76
C SER A 474 -35.23 14.95 6.30
N ASN A 475 -36.25 14.29 5.74
CA ASN A 475 -36.44 14.15 4.29
C ASN A 475 -36.87 15.48 3.64
N SER A 476 -36.35 16.63 4.10
CA SER A 476 -36.64 17.90 3.42
C SER A 476 -35.99 17.88 2.04
N MET A 477 -36.82 18.02 1.02
CA MET A 477 -36.44 18.11 -0.39
C MET A 477 -35.57 19.34 -0.67
N ALA A 478 -35.65 20.35 0.22
CA ALA A 478 -34.94 21.62 0.12
C ALA A 478 -33.41 21.49 0.14
N ASP A 479 -32.83 20.49 0.81
CA ASP A 479 -31.37 20.29 0.92
C ASP A 479 -30.75 19.40 -0.17
N ARG A 480 -31.57 18.85 -1.07
CA ARG A 480 -31.13 17.87 -2.07
C ARG A 480 -30.95 18.50 -3.45
N MET A 481 -29.94 18.04 -4.19
CA MET A 481 -29.81 18.31 -5.62
C MET A 481 -30.74 17.35 -6.35
N THR A 482 -31.97 17.81 -6.57
CA THR A 482 -33.10 16.99 -7.03
C THR A 482 -32.83 16.32 -8.36
N GLU A 483 -32.01 16.96 -9.18
CA GLU A 483 -31.59 16.54 -10.52
C GLU A 483 -30.83 15.19 -10.52
N TYR A 484 -30.12 14.86 -9.44
CA TYR A 484 -29.26 13.67 -9.34
C TYR A 484 -29.89 12.55 -8.50
N ILE A 485 -31.11 12.75 -8.01
CA ILE A 485 -31.81 11.77 -7.16
C ILE A 485 -32.37 10.65 -8.02
N ASP A 486 -32.11 9.41 -7.60
CA ASP A 486 -32.69 8.21 -8.20
C ASP A 486 -34.23 8.30 -8.24
N PRO A 487 -34.87 8.12 -9.42
CA PRO A 487 -36.31 8.20 -9.60
C PRO A 487 -37.11 7.34 -8.61
N GLN A 488 -36.53 6.21 -8.18
CA GLN A 488 -37.17 5.31 -7.22
C GLN A 488 -37.44 5.97 -5.87
N CYS A 489 -36.62 6.97 -5.48
CA CYS A 489 -36.85 7.75 -4.26
C CYS A 489 -38.13 8.58 -4.30
N PHE A 490 -38.67 8.87 -5.49
CA PHE A 490 -39.95 9.59 -5.66
C PHE A 490 -41.14 8.64 -5.81
N LYS A 491 -40.90 7.38 -6.19
CA LYS A 491 -41.92 6.34 -6.36
C LYS A 491 -42.23 5.63 -5.06
N ASP A 492 -41.20 5.38 -4.24
CA ASP A 492 -41.29 4.75 -2.95
C ASP A 492 -40.43 5.51 -1.92
N TYR A 493 -41.10 6.07 -0.91
CA TYR A 493 -40.45 6.84 0.15
C TYR A 493 -39.63 5.96 1.11
N THR A 494 -39.81 4.63 1.05
CA THR A 494 -39.03 3.64 1.81
C THR A 494 -37.81 3.11 1.05
N TYR A 495 -37.68 3.46 -0.24
CA TYR A 495 -36.59 3.01 -1.09
C TYR A 495 -35.21 3.38 -0.51
N GLN A 496 -34.40 2.36 -0.28
CA GLN A 496 -33.02 2.54 0.16
C GLN A 496 -32.08 2.67 -1.05
N ARG A 497 -31.42 3.83 -1.15
CA ARG A 497 -30.42 4.08 -2.20
C ARG A 497 -29.29 3.05 -2.15
N SER A 498 -28.98 2.52 -3.32
CA SER A 498 -28.02 1.44 -3.55
C SER A 498 -26.86 1.91 -4.43
N LYS A 499 -25.94 1.00 -4.77
CA LYS A 499 -24.90 1.26 -5.78
C LYS A 499 -25.52 1.73 -7.12
N ALA A 500 -26.67 1.17 -7.50
CA ALA A 500 -27.41 1.58 -8.70
C ALA A 500 -27.94 3.02 -8.62
N SER A 501 -28.20 3.55 -7.42
CA SER A 501 -28.56 4.95 -7.23
C SER A 501 -27.37 5.88 -7.47
N ASP A 502 -26.15 5.48 -7.08
CA ASP A 502 -24.94 6.24 -7.44
C ASP A 502 -24.68 6.18 -8.95
N ILE A 503 -24.96 5.04 -9.61
CA ILE A 503 -24.86 4.92 -11.07
C ILE A 503 -25.83 5.88 -11.78
N TYR A 504 -27.06 6.04 -11.27
CA TYR A 504 -27.98 7.05 -11.78
C TYR A 504 -27.36 8.45 -11.69
N SER A 505 -26.87 8.83 -10.51
CA SER A 505 -26.22 10.12 -10.30
C SER A 505 -25.00 10.32 -11.19
N LEU A 506 -24.19 9.28 -11.41
CA LEU A 506 -23.07 9.30 -12.35
C LEU A 506 -23.55 9.56 -13.78
N GLY A 507 -24.64 8.92 -14.23
CA GLY A 507 -25.26 9.18 -15.53
C GLY A 507 -25.62 10.66 -15.73
N VAL A 508 -26.23 11.29 -14.72
CA VAL A 508 -26.55 12.73 -14.75
C VAL A 508 -25.27 13.58 -14.83
N ILE A 509 -24.21 13.22 -14.09
CA ILE A 509 -22.91 13.92 -14.14
C ILE A 509 -22.25 13.78 -15.53
N LEU A 510 -22.29 12.60 -16.15
CA LEU A 510 -21.75 12.38 -17.49
C LEU A 510 -22.49 13.23 -18.53
N TRP A 511 -23.82 13.37 -18.39
CA TRP A 511 -24.60 14.28 -19.21
C TRP A 511 -24.21 15.76 -18.96
N GLU A 512 -24.01 16.16 -17.71
CA GLU A 512 -23.57 17.53 -17.35
C GLU A 512 -22.18 17.86 -17.90
N ILE A 513 -21.23 16.92 -17.85
CA ILE A 513 -19.91 17.07 -18.49
C ILE A 513 -20.06 17.27 -20.01
N THR A 514 -21.04 16.60 -20.62
CA THR A 514 -21.33 16.71 -22.04
C THR A 514 -21.92 18.07 -22.40
N SER A 515 -22.93 18.51 -21.66
CA SER A 515 -23.74 19.69 -21.95
C SER A 515 -23.10 20.99 -21.47
N GLY A 516 -22.26 20.92 -20.43
CA GLY A 516 -21.72 22.10 -19.73
C GLY A 516 -22.78 22.88 -18.97
N ARG A 517 -23.99 22.33 -18.86
CA ARG A 517 -25.16 22.99 -18.28
C ARG A 517 -25.62 22.23 -17.06
N LYS A 518 -26.14 22.98 -16.10
CA LYS A 518 -26.87 22.39 -14.98
C LYS A 518 -28.03 21.52 -15.52
N PRO A 519 -28.21 20.27 -15.05
CA PRO A 519 -29.35 19.46 -15.46
C PRO A 519 -30.67 20.13 -15.10
N PHE A 520 -31.67 19.95 -15.96
CA PHE A 520 -33.03 20.50 -15.87
C PHE A 520 -33.08 22.04 -15.72
N TYR A 521 -32.11 22.76 -16.28
CA TYR A 521 -32.00 24.23 -16.11
C TYR A 521 -33.22 25.04 -16.59
N LEU A 522 -34.09 24.46 -17.42
CA LEU A 522 -35.32 25.09 -17.91
C LEU A 522 -36.48 25.06 -16.91
N LEU A 523 -36.42 24.18 -15.92
CA LEU A 523 -37.44 24.05 -14.88
C LEU A 523 -37.15 25.03 -13.74
N LYS A 524 -38.20 25.66 -13.19
CA LYS A 524 -38.05 26.81 -12.29
C LYS A 524 -38.01 26.41 -10.82
N SER A 525 -38.54 25.25 -10.47
CA SER A 525 -38.65 24.75 -9.09
C SER A 525 -38.12 23.32 -8.92
N LYS A 526 -37.74 22.95 -7.70
CA LYS A 526 -37.28 21.58 -7.39
C LYS A 526 -38.43 20.58 -7.52
N GLU A 527 -39.63 21.02 -7.20
CA GLU A 527 -40.87 20.25 -7.28
C GLU A 527 -41.18 19.89 -8.73
N GLU A 528 -41.03 20.84 -9.66
CA GLU A 528 -41.15 20.59 -11.10
C GLU A 528 -40.14 19.56 -11.58
N ILE A 529 -38.87 19.68 -11.18
CA ILE A 529 -37.80 18.73 -11.54
C ILE A 529 -38.16 17.33 -11.02
N ALA A 530 -38.58 17.22 -9.77
CA ALA A 530 -38.96 15.94 -9.17
C ALA A 530 -40.14 15.28 -9.89
N ILE A 531 -41.20 16.04 -10.21
CA ILE A 531 -42.34 15.54 -10.99
C ILE A 531 -41.88 15.09 -12.38
N HIS A 532 -40.96 15.82 -13.01
CA HIS A 532 -40.44 15.49 -14.32
C HIS A 532 -39.67 14.17 -14.31
N ILE A 533 -38.76 13.99 -13.35
CA ILE A 533 -37.99 12.76 -13.15
C ILE A 533 -38.90 11.59 -12.78
N PHE A 534 -39.88 11.80 -11.89
CA PHE A 534 -40.87 10.80 -11.46
C PHE A 534 -41.66 10.23 -12.65
N LYS A 535 -42.02 11.09 -13.61
CA LYS A 535 -42.71 10.71 -14.86
C LYS A 535 -41.81 9.97 -15.87
N GLY A 536 -40.56 9.67 -15.52
CA GLY A 536 -39.60 8.99 -16.40
C GLY A 536 -38.93 9.93 -17.41
N ASN A 537 -39.15 11.24 -17.33
CA ASN A 537 -38.49 12.16 -18.24
C ASN A 537 -37.02 12.33 -17.87
N ARG A 538 -36.18 12.51 -18.89
CA ARG A 538 -34.73 12.73 -18.78
C ARG A 538 -34.31 13.89 -19.65
N GLU A 539 -33.09 14.35 -19.41
CA GLU A 539 -32.46 15.33 -20.28
C GLU A 539 -32.27 14.79 -21.69
N ARG A 540 -32.40 15.68 -22.68
CA ARG A 540 -32.25 15.28 -24.08
C ARG A 540 -30.78 15.02 -24.40
N PRO A 541 -30.47 14.00 -25.23
CA PRO A 541 -29.13 13.80 -25.74
C PRO A 541 -28.60 15.05 -26.46
N ILE A 542 -27.37 15.44 -26.16
CA ILE A 542 -26.74 16.62 -26.76
C ILE A 542 -26.26 16.28 -28.17
N LYS A 543 -26.75 17.03 -29.16
CA LYS A 543 -26.37 16.87 -30.57
C LYS A 543 -24.85 17.04 -30.74
N GLY A 544 -24.23 16.15 -31.52
CA GLY A 544 -22.77 16.14 -31.73
C GLY A 544 -21.98 15.36 -30.68
N SER A 545 -22.66 14.71 -29.72
CA SER A 545 -22.00 13.83 -28.75
C SER A 545 -21.73 12.44 -29.35
N PRO A 546 -20.60 11.79 -29.01
CA PRO A 546 -20.29 10.42 -29.42
C PRO A 546 -21.41 9.45 -29.04
N PRO A 547 -21.98 8.68 -29.99
CA PRO A 547 -23.13 7.82 -29.73
C PRO A 547 -22.91 6.82 -28.59
N GLN A 548 -21.71 6.25 -28.47
CA GLN A 548 -21.37 5.34 -27.38
C GLN A 548 -21.38 6.04 -26.00
N TYR A 549 -20.96 7.30 -25.92
CA TYR A 549 -21.02 8.08 -24.68
C TYR A 549 -22.48 8.44 -24.32
N VAL A 550 -23.29 8.75 -25.35
CA VAL A 550 -24.74 8.96 -25.20
C VAL A 550 -25.40 7.70 -24.66
N ASN A 551 -25.14 6.55 -25.27
CA ASN A 551 -25.66 5.26 -24.83
C ASN A 551 -25.21 4.95 -23.39
N LEU A 552 -23.98 5.31 -23.03
CA LEU A 552 -23.45 5.09 -21.69
C LEU A 552 -24.24 5.87 -20.64
N TYR A 553 -24.29 7.20 -20.72
CA TYR A 553 -24.99 7.98 -19.69
C TYR A 553 -26.50 7.72 -19.71
N THR A 554 -27.07 7.37 -20.88
CA THR A 554 -28.49 7.01 -20.96
C THR A 554 -28.81 5.65 -20.33
N SER A 555 -27.89 4.69 -20.40
CA SER A 555 -28.01 3.42 -19.69
C SER A 555 -27.83 3.60 -18.18
N CYS A 556 -26.99 4.54 -17.75
CA CYS A 556 -26.75 4.83 -16.34
C CYS A 556 -27.98 5.41 -15.62
N TRP A 557 -28.80 6.23 -16.29
CA TRP A 557 -29.96 6.89 -15.68
C TRP A 557 -31.32 6.21 -15.98
N ASP A 558 -31.30 4.93 -16.32
CA ASP A 558 -32.50 4.12 -16.56
C ASP A 558 -33.45 4.17 -15.34
N ASP A 559 -34.75 4.15 -15.60
CA ASP A 559 -35.78 4.15 -14.56
C ASP A 559 -35.73 2.88 -13.69
N ASP A 560 -35.33 1.76 -14.28
CA ASP A 560 -35.13 0.48 -13.60
C ASP A 560 -33.68 0.36 -13.09
N PRO A 561 -33.44 0.34 -11.77
CA PRO A 561 -32.11 0.16 -11.21
C PRO A 561 -31.40 -1.12 -11.66
N GLY A 562 -32.15 -2.18 -11.97
CA GLY A 562 -31.60 -3.47 -12.41
C GLY A 562 -31.06 -3.45 -13.85
N LYS A 563 -31.45 -2.47 -14.66
CA LYS A 563 -30.96 -2.29 -16.04
C LYS A 563 -29.72 -1.40 -16.12
N ARG A 564 -29.37 -0.70 -15.04
CA ARG A 564 -28.22 0.19 -15.00
C ARG A 564 -26.93 -0.64 -15.05
N PRO A 565 -25.91 -0.23 -15.82
CA PRO A 565 -24.67 -0.97 -15.95
C PRO A 565 -23.88 -0.99 -14.63
N GLU A 566 -23.14 -2.07 -14.41
CA GLU A 566 -22.15 -2.10 -13.33
C GLU A 566 -21.02 -1.09 -13.58
N ILE A 567 -20.44 -0.54 -12.50
CA ILE A 567 -19.37 0.46 -12.59
C ILE A 567 -18.15 -0.02 -13.40
N LYS A 568 -17.84 -1.32 -13.37
CA LYS A 568 -16.77 -1.93 -14.18
C LYS A 568 -17.04 -1.81 -15.68
N THR A 569 -18.29 -2.00 -16.08
CA THR A 569 -18.74 -1.87 -17.48
C THR A 569 -18.65 -0.42 -17.94
N ILE A 570 -19.02 0.52 -17.07
CA ILE A 570 -18.91 1.96 -17.35
C ILE A 570 -17.46 2.35 -17.62
N ILE A 571 -16.52 1.94 -16.75
CA ILE A 571 -15.08 2.20 -16.93
C ILE A 571 -14.58 1.61 -18.26
N LYS A 572 -14.98 0.38 -18.59
CA LYS A 572 -14.61 -0.26 -19.85
C LYS A 572 -15.05 0.57 -21.06
N ILE A 573 -16.27 1.09 -21.06
CA ILE A 573 -16.81 1.91 -22.16
C ILE A 573 -16.11 3.27 -22.22
N LEU A 574 -15.87 3.92 -21.08
CA LEU A 574 -15.14 5.19 -21.03
C LEU A 574 -13.71 5.06 -21.57
N ASN A 575 -13.01 3.98 -21.23
CA ASN A 575 -11.67 3.68 -21.74
C ASN A 575 -11.66 3.43 -23.26
N GLN A 576 -12.73 2.87 -23.82
CA GLN A 576 -12.88 2.67 -25.27
C GLN A 576 -13.14 3.99 -26.02
N LEU A 577 -13.84 4.93 -25.38
CA LEU A 577 -14.22 6.22 -25.95
C LEU A 577 -13.07 7.23 -25.97
N TYR A 578 -12.10 7.08 -25.08
CA TYR A 578 -10.90 7.92 -25.01
C TYR A 578 -10.00 7.66 -26.24
N PRO A 579 -9.99 8.54 -27.26
CA PRO A 579 -9.20 8.29 -28.46
C PRO A 579 -7.72 8.51 -28.13
N ARG A 580 -6.91 7.48 -28.34
CA ARG A 580 -5.45 7.50 -28.17
C ARG A 580 -4.69 8.43 -29.16
N ASN A 581 -5.37 9.32 -29.88
CA ASN A 581 -4.82 10.01 -31.05
C ASN A 581 -4.77 11.55 -31.00
N ILE A 582 -4.97 12.23 -29.85
CA ILE A 582 -4.79 13.71 -29.77
C ILE A 582 -3.40 14.12 -29.23
N HIS A 583 -2.54 13.15 -28.88
CA HIS A 583 -1.11 13.38 -28.64
C HIS A 583 -0.21 12.82 -29.75
N GLU A 584 -0.75 12.54 -30.95
CA GLU A 584 0.02 12.05 -32.11
C GLU A 584 1.02 13.08 -32.70
N GLY A 585 1.14 14.28 -32.12
CA GLY A 585 2.24 15.19 -32.41
C GLY A 585 3.53 14.93 -31.62
N ASN A 586 3.47 14.15 -30.52
CA ASN A 586 4.63 13.94 -29.64
C ASN A 586 4.71 12.55 -28.97
N GLU A 587 3.83 11.60 -29.32
CA GLU A 587 3.96 10.23 -28.82
C GLU A 587 4.90 9.39 -29.70
N LYS A 588 5.93 8.82 -29.05
CA LYS A 588 6.92 7.94 -29.67
C LYS A 588 6.26 6.67 -30.22
N PRO A 589 6.82 6.05 -31.28
CA PRO A 589 6.27 4.85 -31.96
C PRO A 589 5.86 3.69 -31.04
N LEU A 590 6.48 3.60 -29.86
CA LEU A 590 6.21 2.59 -28.83
C LEU A 590 4.78 2.67 -28.28
N ASN A 591 4.23 3.87 -28.05
CA ASN A 591 2.87 4.05 -27.51
C ASN A 591 1.81 3.62 -28.53
N LYS A 592 2.10 3.80 -29.84
CA LYS A 592 1.23 3.37 -30.94
C LYS A 592 1.13 1.84 -31.03
N LEU A 593 2.20 1.12 -30.68
CA LEU A 593 2.27 -0.35 -30.63
C LEU A 593 1.61 -0.93 -29.37
N ILE A 594 1.85 -0.32 -28.20
CA ILE A 594 1.23 -0.69 -26.91
C ILE A 594 -0.30 -0.65 -27.02
N ASN A 595 -0.79 0.37 -27.69
CA ASN A 595 -2.22 0.59 -27.84
C ASN A 595 -2.90 -0.41 -28.80
N LYS A 596 -2.19 -0.86 -29.84
CA LYS A 596 -2.68 -1.89 -30.75
C LYS A 596 -2.66 -3.28 -30.10
N ALA A 597 -1.64 -3.60 -29.31
CA ALA A 597 -1.50 -4.88 -28.60
C ALA A 597 -2.56 -5.08 -27.49
N ILE A 598 -3.00 -4.01 -26.83
CA ILE A 598 -4.05 -4.04 -25.79
C ILE A 598 -5.43 -4.39 -26.37
N ASN A 599 -5.69 -4.07 -27.65
CA ASN A 599 -7.03 -4.15 -28.22
C ASN A 599 -7.35 -5.52 -28.87
N ASP A 600 -6.36 -6.31 -29.30
CA ASP A 600 -6.59 -7.49 -30.15
C ASP A 600 -6.70 -8.84 -29.40
N GLN A 601 -6.83 -8.85 -28.06
CA GLN A 601 -7.04 -10.08 -27.25
C GLN A 601 -6.12 -11.28 -27.55
N HIS A 602 -4.94 -11.05 -28.16
CA HIS A 602 -3.88 -12.04 -28.24
C HIS A 602 -3.05 -12.01 -26.97
N ILE A 603 -3.44 -12.95 -26.13
CA ILE A 603 -3.07 -13.27 -24.76
C ILE A 603 -1.55 -13.54 -24.55
N ASN A 604 -1.05 -13.05 -23.40
CA ASN A 604 0.09 -13.51 -22.58
C ASN A 604 1.51 -12.94 -22.70
N PHE A 605 1.86 -12.06 -23.63
CA PHE A 605 3.23 -11.49 -23.66
C PHE A 605 3.42 -10.15 -22.92
N PHE A 606 2.34 -9.39 -22.65
CA PHE A 606 2.44 -8.00 -22.15
C PHE A 606 1.56 -7.66 -20.94
N ASN A 607 0.89 -8.61 -20.28
CA ASN A 607 -0.11 -8.33 -19.24
C ASN A 607 0.42 -7.68 -17.94
N HIS A 608 1.65 -7.22 -17.92
CA HIS A 608 2.35 -7.03 -16.68
C HIS A 608 3.37 -5.90 -16.64
N VAL A 609 3.47 -5.10 -17.69
CA VAL A 609 4.32 -3.91 -17.65
C VAL A 609 3.46 -2.67 -17.71
N GLU A 610 3.27 -2.02 -16.55
CA GLU A 610 2.78 -0.64 -16.49
C GLU A 610 3.93 0.30 -16.87
N PHE A 611 3.81 1.03 -17.98
CA PHE A 611 4.66 2.20 -18.23
C PHE A 611 3.87 3.45 -17.86
N SER A 612 4.13 4.00 -16.67
CA SER A 612 3.89 5.42 -16.40
C SER A 612 5.13 6.19 -16.86
N GLY A 613 5.06 6.81 -18.03
CA GLY A 613 6.06 7.78 -18.46
C GLY A 613 5.95 9.07 -17.65
N ASN A 614 6.44 9.08 -16.41
CA ASN A 614 6.58 10.32 -15.64
C ASN A 614 7.93 10.96 -15.92
N ARG A 615 7.88 12.21 -16.36
CA ARG A 615 9.04 13.06 -16.60
C ARG A 615 9.50 13.63 -15.24
N LEU A 616 10.41 12.93 -14.58
CA LEU A 616 11.25 13.49 -13.52
C LEU A 616 12.64 13.75 -14.13
N ASP A 617 13.06 15.01 -14.15
CA ASP A 617 14.41 15.47 -14.50
C ASP A 617 15.05 14.98 -15.81
N GLY A 618 14.28 14.85 -16.89
CA GLY A 618 14.84 14.73 -18.24
C GLY A 618 15.35 13.34 -18.66
N TYR A 619 15.08 12.28 -17.89
CA TYR A 619 15.35 10.90 -18.29
C TYR A 619 14.07 10.04 -18.29
N TYR A 620 14.02 9.05 -19.18
CA TYR A 620 12.92 8.08 -19.29
C TYR A 620 13.31 6.79 -18.56
N TYR A 621 12.45 6.28 -17.68
CA TYR A 621 12.68 5.03 -16.94
C TYR A 621 11.84 3.89 -17.51
N GLU A 622 12.46 2.70 -17.59
CA GLU A 622 11.83 1.44 -17.98
C GLU A 622 11.30 0.74 -16.73
N ILE A 623 9.98 0.53 -16.64
CA ILE A 623 9.37 -0.28 -15.59
C ILE A 623 9.22 -1.69 -16.17
N LEU A 624 9.62 -2.72 -15.43
CA LEU A 624 9.45 -4.13 -15.84
C LEU A 624 8.83 -4.91 -14.67
N GLN A 625 7.94 -5.86 -14.97
CA GLN A 625 7.36 -6.73 -13.94
C GLN A 625 8.43 -7.66 -13.36
N PHE A 626 8.62 -7.62 -12.04
CA PHE A 626 9.42 -8.61 -11.35
C PHE A 626 8.55 -9.76 -10.85
N ALA A 627 8.56 -10.88 -11.58
CA ALA A 627 7.89 -12.13 -11.21
C ALA A 627 8.94 -13.24 -10.96
N GLY A 628 9.91 -13.01 -10.07
CA GLY A 628 10.95 -13.99 -9.75
C GLY A 628 11.92 -14.30 -10.90
N LYS A 629 12.08 -13.37 -11.84
CA LYS A 629 12.93 -13.54 -13.02
C LYS A 629 14.36 -13.08 -12.71
N ILE A 630 15.34 -13.96 -12.87
CA ILE A 630 16.76 -13.63 -12.72
C ILE A 630 17.38 -13.45 -14.10
N THR A 631 18.46 -12.68 -14.22
CA THR A 631 19.16 -12.55 -15.50
C THR A 631 19.65 -13.90 -16.00
N LEU A 632 19.76 -14.09 -17.31
CA LEU A 632 20.25 -15.33 -17.93
C LEU A 632 21.63 -15.69 -17.36
N ARG A 633 22.47 -14.68 -17.12
CA ARG A 633 23.76 -14.83 -16.42
C ARG A 633 23.63 -15.52 -15.06
N ASN A 634 22.74 -15.02 -14.20
CA ASN A 634 22.51 -15.59 -12.87
C ASN A 634 21.78 -16.94 -12.96
N TYR A 635 20.91 -17.12 -13.95
CA TYR A 635 20.21 -18.39 -14.16
C TYR A 635 21.17 -19.51 -14.52
N LEU A 636 22.05 -19.27 -15.49
CA LEU A 636 23.06 -20.24 -15.91
C LEU A 636 24.04 -20.53 -14.76
N SER A 637 24.53 -19.52 -14.03
CA SER A 637 25.48 -19.76 -12.93
C SER A 637 24.94 -20.68 -11.83
N HIS A 638 23.63 -20.64 -11.54
CA HIS A 638 23.01 -21.45 -10.49
C HIS A 638 22.44 -22.79 -10.98
N ASN A 639 22.04 -22.89 -12.25
CA ASN A 639 21.28 -24.03 -12.76
C ASN A 639 21.98 -24.82 -13.87
N PHE A 640 23.12 -24.36 -14.41
CA PHE A 640 23.72 -24.95 -15.59
C PHE A 640 24.04 -26.45 -15.46
N SER A 641 24.50 -26.91 -14.30
CA SER A 641 24.78 -28.34 -14.04
C SER A 641 23.52 -29.22 -14.02
N LYS A 642 22.33 -28.62 -13.87
CA LYS A 642 21.04 -29.30 -13.85
C LYS A 642 20.31 -29.26 -15.20
N LEU A 643 20.77 -28.42 -16.13
CA LEU A 643 20.13 -28.26 -17.43
C LEU A 643 20.58 -29.36 -18.40
N ASN A 644 19.62 -30.13 -18.89
CA ASN A 644 19.85 -31.03 -20.01
C ASN A 644 19.89 -30.25 -21.34
N TRP A 645 20.30 -30.94 -22.40
CA TRP A 645 20.51 -30.27 -23.68
C TRP A 645 19.21 -29.85 -24.38
N ASN A 646 18.09 -30.55 -24.16
CA ASN A 646 16.78 -30.11 -24.65
C ASN A 646 16.35 -28.78 -24.01
N GLU A 647 16.62 -28.61 -22.73
CA GLU A 647 16.30 -27.37 -22.01
C GLU A 647 17.17 -26.21 -22.50
N LYS A 648 18.47 -26.45 -22.73
CA LYS A 648 19.39 -25.47 -23.32
C LYS A 648 18.94 -25.06 -24.73
N LEU A 649 18.54 -26.03 -25.55
CA LEU A 649 18.02 -25.77 -26.90
C LEU A 649 16.71 -24.98 -26.86
N HIS A 650 15.81 -25.29 -25.92
CA HIS A 650 14.55 -24.55 -25.74
C HIS A 650 14.80 -23.10 -25.34
N MET A 651 15.72 -22.84 -24.40
CA MET A 651 16.12 -21.49 -24.03
C MET A 651 16.65 -20.68 -25.22
N ALA A 652 17.50 -21.30 -26.05
CA ALA A 652 18.02 -20.67 -27.26
C ALA A 652 16.91 -20.33 -28.27
N LYS A 653 15.90 -21.21 -28.42
CA LYS A 653 14.72 -20.98 -29.27
C LYS A 653 13.89 -19.80 -28.79
N GLU A 654 13.53 -19.75 -27.51
CA GLU A 654 12.72 -18.65 -26.94
C GLU A 654 13.38 -17.27 -27.15
N ILE A 655 14.71 -17.20 -26.99
CA ILE A 655 15.46 -15.94 -27.24
C ILE A 655 15.44 -15.59 -28.74
N ALA A 656 15.64 -16.59 -29.62
CA ALA A 656 15.62 -16.36 -31.07
C ALA A 656 14.22 -15.95 -31.57
N GLU A 657 13.15 -16.52 -31.01
CA GLU A 657 11.76 -16.17 -31.33
C GLU A 657 11.43 -14.74 -30.88
N GLY A 658 11.88 -14.36 -29.68
CA GLY A 658 11.78 -12.99 -29.20
C GLY A 658 12.49 -12.00 -30.13
N LEU A 659 13.68 -12.35 -30.61
CA LEU A 659 14.45 -11.49 -31.52
C LEU A 659 13.83 -11.44 -32.93
N GLU A 660 13.29 -12.55 -33.42
CA GLU A 660 12.59 -12.62 -34.71
C GLU A 660 11.38 -11.69 -34.74
N PHE A 661 10.60 -11.69 -33.65
CA PHE A 661 9.48 -10.77 -33.49
C PHE A 661 9.94 -9.31 -33.59
N LEU A 662 11.06 -8.94 -32.97
CA LEU A 662 11.61 -7.59 -33.04
C LEU A 662 12.01 -7.22 -34.47
N HIS A 663 12.77 -8.10 -35.14
CA HIS A 663 13.25 -7.86 -36.51
C HIS A 663 12.10 -7.76 -37.52
N LYS A 664 11.07 -8.61 -37.42
CA LYS A 664 9.85 -8.54 -38.26
C LYS A 664 9.08 -7.23 -38.08
N ASN A 665 9.23 -6.58 -36.93
CA ASN A 665 8.64 -5.27 -36.65
C ASN A 665 9.60 -4.10 -36.92
N ASN A 666 10.71 -4.33 -37.64
CA ASN A 666 11.76 -3.34 -37.94
C ASN A 666 12.42 -2.73 -36.69
N ILE A 667 12.54 -3.51 -35.62
CA ILE A 667 13.19 -3.11 -34.36
C ILE A 667 14.49 -3.91 -34.21
N ASN A 668 15.63 -3.20 -34.17
CA ASN A 668 16.93 -3.79 -33.83
C ASN A 668 17.22 -3.54 -32.35
N HIS A 669 17.60 -4.57 -31.60
CA HIS A 669 17.84 -4.47 -30.16
C HIS A 669 19.09 -3.62 -29.84
N CYS A 670 20.16 -3.78 -30.62
CA CYS A 670 21.43 -3.04 -30.58
C CYS A 670 22.26 -3.13 -29.29
N ASP A 671 21.74 -3.77 -28.24
CA ASP A 671 22.42 -4.00 -26.95
C ASP A 671 22.04 -5.36 -26.31
N LEU A 672 21.92 -6.41 -27.13
CA LEU A 672 21.51 -7.73 -26.67
C LEU A 672 22.67 -8.42 -25.92
N HIS A 673 22.47 -8.81 -24.65
CA HIS A 673 23.43 -9.58 -23.86
C HIS A 673 22.73 -10.34 -22.73
N ASN A 674 23.45 -11.22 -22.04
CA ASN A 674 22.88 -12.11 -21.01
C ASN A 674 22.23 -11.41 -19.79
N GLU A 675 22.64 -10.20 -19.44
CA GLU A 675 21.98 -9.41 -18.39
C GLU A 675 20.67 -8.75 -18.87
N ASN A 676 20.53 -8.57 -20.18
CA ASN A 676 19.33 -8.08 -20.85
C ASN A 676 18.38 -9.21 -21.27
N ILE A 677 18.58 -10.42 -20.73
CA ILE A 677 17.66 -11.54 -20.89
C ILE A 677 17.27 -12.02 -19.50
N LEU A 678 15.98 -12.02 -19.20
CA LEU A 678 15.43 -12.52 -17.94
C LEU A 678 14.93 -13.95 -18.12
N ALA A 679 15.26 -14.82 -17.17
CA ALA A 679 14.89 -16.23 -17.14
C ALA A 679 14.03 -16.54 -15.91
N HIS A 680 12.90 -17.21 -16.14
CA HIS A 680 12.04 -17.74 -15.07
C HIS A 680 11.26 -18.96 -15.56
N GLU A 681 11.29 -20.05 -14.80
CA GLU A 681 10.61 -21.31 -15.16
C GLU A 681 10.88 -21.76 -16.61
N LYS A 682 12.13 -21.61 -17.07
CA LYS A 682 12.60 -21.95 -18.43
C LYS A 682 12.07 -21.05 -19.57
N LYS A 683 11.31 -20.00 -19.27
CA LYS A 683 10.95 -18.94 -20.23
C LYS A 683 12.03 -17.86 -20.28
N MET A 684 12.36 -17.42 -21.50
CA MET A 684 13.37 -16.38 -21.74
C MET A 684 12.71 -15.11 -22.24
N ILE A 685 13.04 -13.96 -21.64
CA ILE A 685 12.44 -12.66 -21.98
C ILE A 685 13.55 -11.67 -22.29
N ILE A 686 13.53 -11.10 -23.49
CA ILE A 686 14.44 -10.02 -23.90
C ILE A 686 13.99 -8.70 -23.27
N THR A 687 14.93 -7.97 -22.68
CA THR A 687 14.73 -6.69 -21.97
C THR A 687 15.85 -5.72 -22.31
N GLY A 688 15.78 -4.46 -21.86
CA GLY A 688 16.88 -3.51 -22.03
C GLY A 688 16.84 -2.79 -23.38
N PHE A 689 15.66 -2.30 -23.76
CA PHE A 689 15.44 -1.54 -24.99
C PHE A 689 15.86 -0.06 -24.89
N SER A 690 16.73 0.27 -23.93
CA SER A 690 17.12 1.62 -23.59
C SER A 690 18.07 2.21 -24.63
N LEU A 691 17.70 3.35 -25.21
CA LEU A 691 18.53 4.15 -26.13
C LEU A 691 19.66 4.94 -25.42
N SER A 692 19.86 4.74 -24.11
CA SER A 692 20.90 5.43 -23.37
C SER A 692 22.27 4.83 -23.64
N LYS A 693 23.30 5.68 -23.82
CA LYS A 693 24.71 5.26 -24.01
C LYS A 693 25.24 4.58 -22.74
N GLN A 694 24.82 3.35 -22.47
CA GLN A 694 25.44 2.52 -21.45
C GLN A 694 26.74 1.91 -21.98
N LYS A 695 27.59 1.52 -21.02
CA LYS A 695 28.92 0.97 -21.24
C LYS A 695 28.78 -0.42 -21.87
N LYS A 696 28.68 -0.48 -23.20
CA LYS A 696 28.51 -1.75 -23.95
C LYS A 696 29.48 -2.81 -23.47
N MET A 697 28.94 -3.97 -23.08
CA MET A 697 29.74 -5.13 -22.71
C MET A 697 30.59 -5.54 -23.91
N GLN A 698 31.90 -5.34 -23.83
CA GLN A 698 32.83 -5.50 -24.97
C GLN A 698 32.73 -6.87 -25.67
N ALA A 699 32.26 -7.90 -24.97
CA ALA A 699 32.04 -9.25 -25.48
C ALA A 699 30.96 -9.36 -26.56
N TYR A 700 29.88 -8.59 -26.41
CA TYR A 700 28.70 -8.66 -27.29
C TYR A 700 28.71 -7.56 -28.35
N THR A 701 29.67 -6.64 -28.26
CA THR A 701 29.82 -5.51 -29.17
C THR A 701 30.22 -5.99 -30.56
N GLU A 702 29.45 -5.53 -31.55
CA GLU A 702 29.73 -5.71 -32.97
C GLU A 702 31.21 -5.42 -33.34
N PRO A 703 31.94 -6.40 -33.91
CA PRO A 703 33.33 -6.23 -34.34
C PRO A 703 33.59 -5.00 -35.22
N GLN A 704 32.66 -4.66 -36.11
CA GLN A 704 32.81 -3.51 -37.00
C GLN A 704 32.84 -2.17 -36.24
N CYS A 705 32.23 -2.08 -35.04
CA CYS A 705 32.31 -0.89 -34.20
C CYS A 705 33.73 -0.59 -33.68
N PHE A 706 34.60 -1.61 -33.57
CA PHE A 706 36.00 -1.40 -33.18
C PHE A 706 36.88 -0.93 -34.34
N LYS A 707 36.47 -1.22 -35.59
CA LYS A 707 37.16 -0.76 -36.80
C LYS A 707 36.68 0.62 -37.23
N ASN A 708 35.36 0.86 -37.12
CA ASN A 708 34.72 2.12 -37.44
C ASN A 708 33.77 2.51 -36.31
N PRO A 709 34.15 3.50 -35.47
CA PRO A 709 33.30 3.99 -34.38
C PRO A 709 31.94 4.56 -34.83
N LEU A 710 31.77 4.88 -36.12
CA LEU A 710 30.52 5.36 -36.72
C LEU A 710 29.69 4.25 -37.36
N TYR A 711 30.11 2.98 -37.22
CA TYR A 711 29.35 1.84 -37.73
C TYR A 711 27.96 1.80 -37.11
N LYS A 712 26.93 1.80 -37.96
CA LYS A 712 25.53 1.80 -37.53
C LYS A 712 25.10 0.36 -37.27
N LEU A 713 24.64 0.10 -36.05
CA LEU A 713 24.11 -1.20 -35.68
C LEU A 713 22.80 -1.50 -36.41
N ASP A 714 22.63 -2.77 -36.74
CA ASP A 714 21.55 -3.32 -37.54
C ASP A 714 21.13 -4.70 -37.00
N ASN A 715 20.21 -5.36 -37.69
CA ASN A 715 19.77 -6.72 -37.34
C ASN A 715 20.96 -7.71 -37.30
N LYS A 716 21.95 -7.57 -38.19
CA LYS A 716 23.16 -8.41 -38.20
C LYS A 716 24.02 -8.21 -36.96
N SER A 717 23.97 -7.04 -36.37
CA SER A 717 24.61 -6.75 -35.09
C SER A 717 23.95 -7.50 -33.93
N ASP A 718 22.61 -7.61 -33.92
CA ASP A 718 21.90 -8.43 -32.93
C ASP A 718 22.19 -9.92 -33.09
N ILE A 719 22.30 -10.39 -34.35
CA ILE A 719 22.68 -11.79 -34.65
C ILE A 719 24.07 -12.13 -34.12
N TYR A 720 25.01 -11.19 -34.17
CA TYR A 720 26.32 -11.37 -33.57
C TYR A 720 26.23 -11.62 -32.07
N SER A 721 25.50 -10.75 -31.36
CA SER A 721 25.30 -10.86 -29.91
C SER A 721 24.54 -12.13 -29.53
N LEU A 722 23.56 -12.55 -30.33
CA LEU A 722 22.84 -13.81 -30.17
C LEU A 722 23.78 -15.03 -30.25
N GLY A 723 24.77 -14.99 -31.16
CA GLY A 723 25.80 -16.03 -31.25
C GLY A 723 26.62 -16.19 -29.97
N ILE A 724 26.99 -15.07 -29.32
CA ILE A 724 27.69 -15.09 -28.02
C ILE A 724 26.80 -15.71 -26.94
N ILE A 725 25.51 -15.32 -26.88
CA ILE A 725 24.55 -15.86 -25.90
C ILE A 725 24.35 -17.37 -26.09
N PHE A 726 24.25 -17.85 -27.33
CA PHE A 726 24.14 -19.29 -27.61
C PHE A 726 25.35 -20.07 -27.13
N TRP A 727 26.55 -19.50 -27.29
CA TRP A 727 27.76 -20.09 -26.74
C TRP A 727 27.69 -20.17 -25.21
N GLU A 728 27.26 -19.13 -24.52
CA GLU A 728 27.12 -19.14 -23.05
C GLU A 728 26.08 -20.17 -22.57
N ILE A 729 24.95 -20.30 -23.26
CA ILE A 729 23.94 -21.32 -22.96
C ILE A 729 24.53 -22.72 -23.11
N SER A 730 25.46 -22.92 -24.05
CA SER A 730 26.12 -24.21 -24.27
C SER A 730 27.24 -24.50 -23.27
N SER A 731 27.99 -23.47 -22.86
CA SER A 731 29.20 -23.60 -22.05
C SER A 731 28.97 -23.40 -20.56
N GLY A 732 27.93 -22.65 -20.19
CA GLY A 732 27.63 -22.23 -18.82
C GLY A 732 28.64 -21.24 -18.25
N ARG A 733 29.53 -20.74 -19.11
CA ARG A 733 30.64 -19.86 -18.73
C ARG A 733 30.38 -18.46 -19.27
N PRO A 734 30.80 -17.41 -18.54
CA PRO A 734 30.78 -16.06 -19.07
C PRO A 734 31.72 -15.96 -20.28
N PRO A 735 31.51 -15.02 -21.20
CA PRO A 735 32.34 -14.89 -22.37
C PRO A 735 33.68 -14.27 -21.93
N PHE A 736 34.72 -15.12 -21.85
CA PHE A 736 36.15 -14.79 -21.84
C PHE A 736 36.71 -14.09 -20.59
N ASP A 737 37.05 -14.88 -19.57
CA ASP A 737 37.64 -14.45 -18.30
C ASP A 737 39.20 -14.36 -18.35
N SER A 738 39.76 -13.40 -19.11
CA SER A 738 41.20 -13.10 -18.97
C SER A 738 41.60 -11.67 -19.34
N LYS A 739 42.65 -11.21 -18.65
CA LYS A 739 43.33 -9.88 -18.60
C LYS A 739 43.59 -9.10 -19.91
N TYR A 740 43.28 -9.62 -21.11
CA TYR A 740 43.63 -8.98 -22.40
C TYR A 740 42.47 -8.49 -23.27
N GLY A 741 41.22 -8.61 -22.84
CA GLY A 741 40.08 -8.05 -23.58
C GLY A 741 39.79 -8.74 -24.92
N ILE A 742 38.51 -8.86 -25.22
CA ILE A 742 37.93 -9.69 -26.30
C ILE A 742 38.30 -9.27 -27.74
N PRO A 743 38.56 -7.98 -28.07
CA PRO A 743 38.82 -7.60 -29.47
C PRO A 743 40.00 -8.35 -30.10
N LYS A 744 41.09 -8.65 -29.36
CA LYS A 744 42.30 -9.28 -29.93
C LYS A 744 42.18 -10.79 -30.18
N ARG A 745 41.37 -11.52 -29.41
CA ARG A 745 41.21 -12.99 -29.58
C ARG A 745 40.20 -13.35 -30.67
N ILE A 746 39.08 -12.62 -30.73
CA ILE A 746 38.07 -12.78 -31.79
C ILE A 746 38.66 -12.41 -33.17
N LEU A 747 39.47 -11.34 -33.25
CA LEU A 747 40.20 -10.98 -34.48
C LEU A 747 41.24 -12.03 -34.91
N LYS A 748 41.76 -12.86 -33.98
CA LYS A 748 42.76 -13.91 -34.26
C LYS A 748 42.17 -15.28 -34.62
N ARG A 749 40.84 -15.43 -34.64
CA ARG A 749 40.15 -16.72 -34.92
C ARG A 749 40.63 -17.89 -34.05
N GLU A 750 41.08 -17.63 -32.83
CA GLU A 750 41.44 -18.68 -31.88
C GLU A 750 40.14 -19.38 -31.43
N LYS A 751 39.75 -20.46 -32.12
CA LYS A 751 38.60 -21.30 -31.73
C LYS A 751 38.98 -22.08 -30.47
N GLU A 752 38.36 -21.74 -29.35
CA GLU A 752 38.49 -22.50 -28.10
C GLU A 752 38.01 -23.95 -28.28
N THR A 753 38.56 -24.82 -27.43
CA THR A 753 38.37 -26.26 -27.39
C THR A 753 36.89 -26.65 -27.48
N ILE A 754 36.54 -27.42 -28.52
CA ILE A 754 35.20 -27.95 -28.76
C ILE A 754 34.69 -28.65 -27.48
N ILE A 755 33.55 -28.18 -26.96
CA ILE A 755 32.86 -28.82 -25.84
C ILE A 755 32.26 -30.12 -26.37
N LYS A 756 32.81 -31.27 -25.97
CA LYS A 756 32.49 -32.61 -26.52
C LYS A 756 31.00 -33.01 -26.45
N GLU A 757 30.20 -32.33 -25.63
CA GLU A 757 28.79 -32.65 -25.33
C GLU A 757 27.77 -31.76 -26.06
N VAL A 758 28.22 -30.83 -26.92
CA VAL A 758 27.34 -29.92 -27.67
C VAL A 758 27.17 -30.43 -29.12
N PRO A 759 25.94 -30.55 -29.65
CA PRO A 759 25.72 -30.97 -31.03
C PRO A 759 26.46 -30.09 -32.03
N SER A 760 27.11 -30.73 -33.00
CA SER A 760 27.91 -30.07 -34.04
C SER A 760 27.11 -29.00 -34.80
N GLN A 761 25.83 -29.25 -35.06
CA GLN A 761 24.93 -28.29 -35.71
C GLN A 761 24.70 -27.02 -34.89
N TYR A 762 24.62 -27.13 -33.56
CA TYR A 762 24.50 -25.97 -32.67
C TYR A 762 25.81 -25.18 -32.61
N ILE A 763 26.95 -25.88 -32.62
CA ILE A 763 28.28 -25.27 -32.70
C ILE A 763 28.44 -24.48 -33.99
N GLU A 764 28.06 -25.08 -35.12
CA GLU A 764 28.10 -24.43 -36.42
C GLU A 764 27.19 -23.18 -36.45
N LEU A 765 26.00 -23.29 -35.86
CA LEU A 765 25.04 -22.19 -35.80
C LEU A 765 25.58 -20.98 -35.04
N TYR A 766 25.99 -21.13 -33.77
CA TYR A 766 26.50 -19.97 -33.03
C TYR A 766 27.81 -19.45 -33.65
N THR A 767 28.62 -20.34 -34.24
CA THR A 767 29.86 -19.95 -34.92
C THR A 767 29.59 -19.10 -36.16
N LYS A 768 28.49 -19.36 -36.86
CA LYS A 768 28.05 -18.57 -38.02
C LYS A 768 27.41 -17.24 -37.59
N CYS A 769 26.70 -17.24 -36.46
CA CYS A 769 26.08 -16.03 -35.91
C CYS A 769 27.12 -14.99 -35.49
N TRP A 770 28.21 -15.40 -34.84
CA TRP A 770 29.26 -14.48 -34.38
C TRP A 770 30.38 -14.23 -35.39
N ASP A 771 30.15 -14.41 -36.71
CA ASP A 771 31.16 -14.15 -37.75
C ASP A 771 31.59 -12.67 -37.71
N THR A 772 32.88 -12.40 -37.95
CA THR A 772 33.44 -11.04 -37.94
C THR A 772 32.90 -10.17 -39.08
N GLU A 773 32.45 -10.77 -40.18
CA GLU A 773 31.90 -10.09 -41.34
C GLU A 773 30.36 -10.18 -41.33
N PRO A 774 29.61 -9.08 -41.13
CA PRO A 774 28.15 -9.08 -40.98
C PRO A 774 27.39 -9.79 -42.11
N LYS A 775 27.89 -9.70 -43.35
CA LYS A 775 27.32 -10.33 -44.55
C LYS A 775 27.30 -11.87 -44.49
N ASN A 776 28.15 -12.48 -43.68
CA ASN A 776 28.25 -13.94 -43.56
C ASN A 776 27.27 -14.50 -42.51
N ARG A 777 26.67 -13.63 -41.68
CA ARG A 777 25.77 -14.03 -40.61
C ARG A 777 24.38 -14.37 -41.17
N PRO A 778 23.69 -15.38 -40.60
CA PRO A 778 22.36 -15.76 -41.05
C PRO A 778 21.32 -14.66 -40.77
N GLU A 779 20.16 -14.74 -41.42
CA GLU A 779 18.96 -14.03 -40.97
C GLU A 779 18.32 -14.76 -39.79
N ILE A 780 17.57 -14.06 -38.95
CA ILE A 780 16.94 -14.62 -37.75
C ILE A 780 15.99 -15.79 -38.06
N GLU A 781 15.30 -15.76 -39.20
CA GLU A 781 14.43 -16.85 -39.66
C GLU A 781 15.24 -18.13 -39.97
N SER A 782 16.44 -17.97 -40.53
CA SER A 782 17.36 -19.08 -40.80
C SER A 782 17.95 -19.64 -39.50
N VAL A 783 18.18 -18.79 -38.50
CA VAL A 783 18.60 -19.21 -37.15
C VAL A 783 17.52 -20.08 -36.50
N LEU A 784 16.27 -19.62 -36.50
CA LEU A 784 15.14 -20.37 -35.94
C LEU A 784 14.89 -21.70 -36.64
N ASN A 785 14.94 -21.72 -37.97
CA ASN A 785 14.81 -22.95 -38.73
C ASN A 785 15.92 -23.94 -38.37
N THR A 786 17.15 -23.47 -38.21
CA THR A 786 18.27 -24.32 -37.79
C THR A 786 18.05 -24.86 -36.38
N LEU A 787 17.69 -24.02 -35.40
CA LEU A 787 17.40 -24.45 -34.03
C LEU A 787 16.27 -25.50 -33.97
N THR A 788 15.26 -25.35 -34.83
CA THR A 788 14.11 -26.27 -34.90
C THR A 788 14.50 -27.66 -35.39
N ASN A 789 15.46 -27.73 -36.32
CA ASN A 789 15.90 -28.97 -36.97
C ASN A 789 17.11 -29.65 -36.29
N ILE A 790 17.62 -29.12 -35.18
CA ILE A 790 18.67 -29.79 -34.40
C ILE A 790 18.05 -31.02 -33.73
N HIS A 791 18.31 -32.19 -34.30
CA HIS A 791 17.94 -33.48 -33.74
C HIS A 791 18.98 -33.95 -32.72
N LEU A 792 18.51 -34.45 -31.57
CA LEU A 792 19.37 -35.12 -30.61
C LEU A 792 19.58 -36.56 -31.06
N THR A 793 20.76 -36.87 -31.59
CA THR A 793 21.21 -38.25 -31.80
C THR A 793 21.81 -38.80 -30.52
#